data_AF-A0AAE6W1U2-F1
#
_entry.id   AF-A0AAE6W1U2-F1
#
_cell.length_a   1.000
_cell.length_b   1.000
_cell.length_c   1.000
_cell.angle_alpha   90.00
_cell.angle_beta   90.00
_cell.angle_gamma   90.00
#
_symmetry.space_group_name_H-M   'P 1'
#
loop_
_entity.id
_entity.type
_entity.pdbx_description
1 polymer ?
#
loop_
_entity_poly.entity_id
_entity_poly.type
_entity_poly.pdbx_seq_one_letter_code
_entity_poly.pdbx_strand_id
1 'polypeptide(L)'
;MGEPVQVGKHHGDVHGIPSIIHQQGLSLLFNKPAAELGPVMVESAPVGLPGGAFFQIHGFVLGLGRQVHQGTDGTLDARQGQRSGQQGARDFPFSRFQHPHEVHCPEFSVVMVPAVPVRGRAVPRSWQLQPVREDVLPSASRRHTPLRSISREEVLKCRTAGDVPCRYVTVAVSGSAPLTPRAPLPSPRELYKRVMPEFARWISRAGAGSVSPSRTMAVRLPLGNHSAWTLSVSSVAPPRPQAQSVSSMPGRRRKAGRMERVSPNLRRKAISLFSPWAAFAGIGIFLIEENRGKGIIKDMFNRMFSWSFVAAACVAGSFPALSRGQEGAAQSGSAAVKVPAASLLMARQEVGETRLDRSFKNGELSIGGKKYAAGIGTHATSMIPLPVPEGSGSRVWKLEGACGIDDGTDGDGSVEFRVMSGSEVLWSSGVMKRGMPAKKFSVPVAENGIRHLYLMADRVENNSYDHADWVDLVWKTGGEPQGMKGAVVNAAKFGMVPGVRKDQGPALRSAISALRKQGGGVLNIPRGVYHFYPEGALNMSFNISNHDQPLVHPVCVTLTDLRNVRVEGNGSLFLFHGKVVPLLVMDSENVSINRLSVDYERSYCTEARVLNADDRSTEVEIDKKAYPYEIRNNRFVFLGEGWEEGMGSCMAFEKGTGHIIANTSDMGWNGRVEPLGGNRLRLDWNLKQKGIKPGDTLVLRNYNRPHPGCVVYRARKTVLNDVALHQSTGMALLVQRSEDFHMKGGGVMVRKGTGRVHTAGADATHFSNTRGEIVVEKALFEGMMDDAINVHSTCLGVTEVVDGHTLKCKYMHRQAVGFEVFLPGEKIRFINGPTLEPGSTATVKTAVKKSSTELVITLEEPLPPSVKAGDAVENADFYPSVVFRNNIVRNNRARGSLFTTPEKVLVEGNLFDHSSGAAILLAGDAQGWYESGACHEVVIRRNTFINNLTSRYQFTNAIISIYPEVKQLNKQKDYYHRNVLIENNVFKTFDVPLLFAISTDNLKFVNNKIIYNNDFRGWGQKPFQFRRCANILIKNNKVQPPRTWSIEDCKLENTPADQVRIEN
;
A
#
# COMPACT_ATOMS: atom_id res chain seq x y z
N MET A 1 -15.88 -7.55 -60.91
CA MET A 1 -17.11 -8.00 -61.60
C MET A 1 -17.32 -9.47 -61.25
N GLY A 2 -18.46 -9.90 -60.72
CA GLY A 2 -19.64 -9.08 -60.38
C GLY A 2 -20.57 -9.75 -59.37
N GLU A 3 -21.45 -8.92 -58.82
CA GLU A 3 -22.76 -9.27 -58.26
C GLU A 3 -23.72 -9.80 -59.37
N PRO A 4 -24.96 -10.31 -59.10
CA PRO A 4 -25.81 -10.01 -57.92
C PRO A 4 -26.64 -11.14 -57.26
N VAL A 5 -26.89 -10.92 -55.97
CA VAL A 5 -28.20 -10.88 -55.27
C VAL A 5 -29.40 -11.64 -55.87
N GLN A 6 -29.99 -12.56 -55.08
CA GLN A 6 -31.41 -12.43 -54.67
C GLN A 6 -31.76 -13.20 -53.38
N VAL A 7 -32.87 -12.80 -52.73
CA VAL A 7 -33.32 -13.28 -51.42
C VAL A 7 -34.57 -14.15 -51.55
N GLY A 8 -34.56 -15.34 -50.96
CA GLY A 8 -35.71 -16.25 -50.83
C GLY A 8 -36.21 -16.35 -49.38
N LYS A 9 -37.49 -16.70 -49.18
CA LYS A 9 -38.19 -16.63 -47.89
C LYS A 9 -38.63 -18.00 -47.33
N HIS A 10 -38.46 -18.14 -46.01
CA HIS A 10 -39.34 -18.82 -45.03
C HIS A 10 -39.63 -20.35 -45.05
N HIS A 11 -39.60 -20.88 -43.81
CA HIS A 11 -40.35 -22.02 -43.23
C HIS A 11 -40.13 -23.47 -43.73
N GLY A 12 -40.06 -24.39 -42.75
CA GLY A 12 -40.15 -25.84 -42.97
C GLY A 12 -39.41 -26.67 -41.91
N ASP A 13 -39.99 -26.86 -40.72
CA ASP A 13 -39.61 -27.98 -39.83
C ASP A 13 -40.16 -29.31 -40.38
N VAL A 14 -39.47 -30.43 -40.12
CA VAL A 14 -40.04 -31.74 -39.70
C VAL A 14 -38.94 -32.83 -39.56
N HIS A 15 -39.11 -33.67 -38.53
CA HIS A 15 -38.46 -34.95 -38.17
C HIS A 15 -37.90 -35.81 -39.36
N GLY A 16 -36.87 -36.66 -39.23
CA GLY A 16 -36.16 -37.23 -38.08
C GLY A 16 -35.78 -38.73 -38.26
N ILE A 17 -34.78 -39.19 -37.52
CA ILE A 17 -34.47 -40.60 -37.12
C ILE A 17 -33.98 -41.61 -38.23
N PRO A 18 -33.39 -42.81 -37.92
CA PRO A 18 -31.98 -43.07 -38.35
C PRO A 18 -31.63 -44.52 -38.83
N SER A 19 -30.32 -44.75 -39.06
CA SER A 19 -29.61 -46.05 -38.90
C SER A 19 -28.12 -45.72 -38.63
N ILE A 20 -27.40 -46.18 -37.59
CA ILE A 20 -27.29 -47.43 -36.81
C ILE A 20 -26.52 -48.54 -37.55
N ILE A 21 -25.26 -48.80 -37.11
CA ILE A 21 -24.61 -50.11 -36.79
C ILE A 21 -23.06 -49.87 -36.70
N HIS A 22 -22.36 -50.00 -35.55
CA HIS A 22 -21.92 -51.22 -34.80
C HIS A 22 -20.70 -51.94 -35.45
N GLN A 23 -19.72 -52.60 -34.78
CA GLN A 23 -19.26 -52.81 -33.37
C GLN A 23 -17.69 -52.87 -33.40
N GLN A 24 -16.84 -52.98 -32.35
CA GLN A 24 -16.84 -52.99 -30.86
C GLN A 24 -15.43 -52.49 -30.41
N GLY A 25 -14.95 -52.44 -29.16
CA GLY A 25 -15.46 -52.68 -27.79
C GLY A 25 -14.49 -51.97 -26.79
N LEU A 26 -14.91 -51.45 -25.63
CA LEU A 26 -15.26 -52.13 -24.36
C LEU A 26 -14.03 -52.74 -23.65
N SER A 27 -13.75 -52.53 -22.35
CA SER A 27 -14.56 -52.10 -21.18
C SER A 27 -13.98 -50.87 -20.44
N LEU A 28 -14.71 -49.95 -19.76
CA LEU A 28 -15.83 -50.03 -18.76
C LEU A 28 -15.40 -50.53 -17.36
N LEU A 29 -15.90 -50.04 -16.19
CA LEU A 29 -17.06 -49.22 -15.74
C LEU A 29 -16.66 -48.28 -14.56
N PHE A 30 -17.39 -47.26 -14.07
CA PHE A 30 -18.37 -46.27 -14.59
C PHE A 30 -18.66 -45.16 -13.52
N ASN A 31 -19.47 -44.15 -13.89
CA ASN A 31 -20.20 -43.15 -13.08
C ASN A 31 -19.47 -41.85 -12.68
N LYS A 32 -20.08 -40.65 -12.71
CA LYS A 32 -21.22 -40.03 -13.47
C LYS A 32 -21.44 -38.60 -12.89
N PRO A 33 -22.14 -37.67 -13.56
CA PRO A 33 -22.16 -37.28 -14.98
C PRO A 33 -21.58 -35.85 -15.18
N ALA A 34 -21.57 -35.35 -16.42
CA ALA A 34 -21.25 -33.95 -16.76
C ALA A 34 -22.51 -33.14 -17.15
N ALA A 35 -22.36 -31.82 -17.28
CA ALA A 35 -23.32 -30.94 -17.95
C ALA A 35 -22.63 -30.26 -19.15
N GLU A 36 -23.34 -30.13 -20.27
CA GLU A 36 -22.80 -29.57 -21.53
C GLU A 36 -23.29 -28.14 -21.80
N LEU A 37 -22.75 -27.52 -22.85
CA LEU A 37 -22.92 -26.11 -23.21
C LEU A 37 -24.31 -25.81 -23.81
N GLY A 38 -24.84 -24.63 -23.49
CA GLY A 38 -26.02 -24.00 -24.10
C GLY A 38 -25.72 -22.53 -24.49
N PRO A 39 -26.43 -21.94 -25.46
CA PRO A 39 -25.89 -20.85 -26.28
C PRO A 39 -26.15 -19.41 -25.77
N VAL A 40 -25.35 -18.50 -26.32
CA VAL A 40 -25.51 -17.03 -26.21
C VAL A 40 -26.78 -16.57 -26.95
N MET A 41 -27.50 -15.61 -26.37
CA MET A 41 -28.59 -14.87 -27.03
C MET A 41 -28.40 -13.36 -26.88
N VAL A 42 -29.01 -12.61 -27.79
CA VAL A 42 -28.90 -11.14 -27.91
C VAL A 42 -30.15 -10.47 -27.34
N GLU A 43 -29.97 -9.42 -26.53
CA GLU A 43 -31.09 -8.62 -26.01
C GLU A 43 -31.52 -7.52 -26.98
N SER A 44 -32.83 -7.35 -27.18
CA SER A 44 -33.38 -6.21 -27.94
C SER A 44 -34.82 -5.85 -27.52
N ALA A 45 -34.93 -4.76 -26.75
CA ALA A 45 -36.13 -3.91 -26.53
C ALA A 45 -37.41 -4.51 -25.88
N PRO A 46 -38.20 -3.70 -25.13
CA PRO A 46 -39.38 -4.19 -24.38
C PRO A 46 -40.74 -3.92 -25.05
N VAL A 47 -41.72 -4.76 -24.73
CA VAL A 47 -43.19 -4.56 -24.89
C VAL A 47 -43.86 -5.16 -23.63
N GLY A 48 -45.02 -4.67 -23.18
CA GLY A 48 -45.63 -5.09 -21.90
C GLY A 48 -47.16 -4.95 -21.80
N LEU A 49 -47.67 -4.83 -20.55
CA LEU A 49 -49.09 -4.88 -20.10
C LEU A 49 -49.70 -6.32 -20.09
N PRO A 50 -50.84 -6.59 -19.38
CA PRO A 50 -51.72 -5.70 -18.60
C PRO A 50 -52.13 -6.17 -17.16
N GLY A 51 -52.75 -5.27 -16.38
CA GLY A 51 -53.60 -5.56 -15.19
C GLY A 51 -52.87 -5.85 -13.85
N GLY A 52 -53.35 -5.47 -12.65
CA GLY A 52 -54.55 -4.70 -12.24
C GLY A 52 -55.64 -5.58 -11.58
N ALA A 53 -56.14 -5.34 -10.35
CA ALA A 53 -55.74 -4.39 -9.28
C ALA A 53 -55.79 -5.12 -7.89
N PHE A 54 -56.20 -4.63 -6.70
CA PHE A 54 -57.08 -3.54 -6.20
C PHE A 54 -56.64 -3.00 -4.81
N PHE A 55 -57.15 -1.81 -4.45
CA PHE A 55 -57.62 -1.22 -3.16
C PHE A 55 -57.50 -2.01 -1.81
N GLN A 56 -57.51 -1.38 -0.61
CA GLN A 56 -58.48 -0.33 -0.18
C GLN A 56 -58.13 0.47 1.12
N ILE A 57 -58.28 1.82 1.07
CA ILE A 57 -58.62 2.80 2.18
C ILE A 57 -57.58 3.04 3.31
N HIS A 58 -57.29 4.26 3.85
CA HIS A 58 -57.83 5.65 3.79
C HIS A 58 -56.67 6.71 3.94
N GLY A 59 -56.79 8.05 4.05
CA GLY A 59 -57.92 9.02 3.92
C GLY A 59 -57.78 10.31 4.77
N PHE A 60 -58.04 11.50 4.19
CA PHE A 60 -58.25 12.86 4.81
C PHE A 60 -57.06 13.54 5.54
N VAL A 61 -56.88 14.88 5.61
CA VAL A 61 -57.62 16.13 5.22
C VAL A 61 -56.61 17.09 4.50
N LEU A 62 -56.78 17.70 3.31
CA LEU A 62 -57.71 18.69 2.71
C LEU A 62 -57.33 20.20 2.92
N GLY A 63 -57.09 20.95 1.81
CA GLY A 63 -56.90 22.41 1.73
C GLY A 63 -56.94 22.92 0.27
N LEU A 64 -57.34 24.19 0.01
CA LEU A 64 -57.69 24.76 -1.32
C LEU A 64 -56.81 25.99 -1.68
N GLY A 65 -56.68 26.46 -2.94
CA GLY A 65 -57.13 25.96 -4.26
C GLY A 65 -57.25 27.06 -5.36
N ARG A 66 -57.38 26.67 -6.65
CA ARG A 66 -57.70 27.49 -7.89
C ARG A 66 -56.64 28.55 -8.33
N GLN A 67 -56.53 29.05 -9.58
CA GLN A 67 -57.28 28.99 -10.88
C GLN A 67 -56.32 28.72 -12.09
N VAL A 68 -56.67 27.92 -13.14
CA VAL A 68 -57.17 28.29 -14.53
C VAL A 68 -56.12 29.05 -15.42
N HIS A 69 -55.84 28.80 -16.73
CA HIS A 69 -56.64 28.42 -17.95
C HIS A 69 -55.92 27.45 -18.95
N GLN A 70 -56.59 27.14 -20.08
CA GLN A 70 -56.12 26.35 -21.26
C GLN A 70 -54.95 27.02 -22.04
N GLY A 71 -54.25 26.45 -23.03
CA GLY A 71 -54.30 25.19 -23.81
C GLY A 71 -53.00 25.07 -24.67
N THR A 72 -52.85 24.46 -25.86
CA THR A 72 -53.71 23.62 -26.75
C THR A 72 -52.80 22.99 -27.86
N ASP A 73 -53.31 22.10 -28.72
CA ASP A 73 -52.55 21.37 -29.76
C ASP A 73 -52.04 22.20 -30.97
N GLY A 74 -51.04 21.68 -31.70
CA GLY A 74 -50.58 22.21 -33.01
C GLY A 74 -49.48 21.36 -33.68
N THR A 75 -49.55 21.14 -34.99
CA THR A 75 -48.66 20.24 -35.77
C THR A 75 -48.04 20.91 -37.01
N LEU A 76 -47.16 20.17 -37.71
CA LEU A 76 -46.72 20.31 -39.12
C LEU A 76 -45.53 21.24 -39.51
N ASP A 77 -44.48 20.56 -39.98
CA ASP A 77 -43.70 20.77 -41.23
C ASP A 77 -43.13 22.12 -41.71
N ALA A 78 -41.78 22.15 -41.73
CA ALA A 78 -40.91 22.32 -42.91
C ALA A 78 -41.15 23.42 -44.00
N ARG A 79 -40.18 24.35 -44.12
CA ARG A 79 -39.42 24.78 -45.34
C ARG A 79 -38.38 25.87 -44.97
N GLN A 80 -37.09 25.73 -45.33
CA GLN A 80 -36.39 26.16 -46.57
C GLN A 80 -36.23 27.68 -46.81
N GLY A 81 -34.99 28.10 -47.14
CA GLY A 81 -34.55 29.48 -47.50
C GLY A 81 -33.36 29.90 -46.62
N GLN A 82 -32.06 29.84 -46.98
CA GLN A 82 -31.26 30.02 -48.21
C GLN A 82 -30.73 31.46 -48.43
N ARG A 83 -29.39 31.59 -48.62
CA ARG A 83 -28.59 32.81 -48.97
C ARG A 83 -28.39 33.82 -47.80
N SER A 84 -27.33 34.64 -47.68
CA SER A 84 -25.93 34.74 -48.21
C SER A 84 -25.23 35.96 -47.52
N GLY A 85 -23.91 36.18 -47.45
CA GLY A 85 -22.68 35.48 -47.90
C GLY A 85 -21.47 36.47 -47.95
N GLN A 86 -20.22 35.99 -48.13
CA GLN A 86 -18.93 36.77 -48.19
C GLN A 86 -18.47 37.44 -46.85
N GLN A 87 -17.19 37.73 -46.53
CA GLN A 87 -15.85 37.39 -47.07
C GLN A 87 -14.73 37.63 -46.00
N GLY A 88 -13.59 36.90 -46.05
CA GLY A 88 -12.33 37.15 -45.27
C GLY A 88 -12.31 36.63 -43.81
N ALA A 89 -11.39 35.79 -43.28
CA ALA A 89 -9.92 35.60 -43.36
C ALA A 89 -9.11 36.56 -42.44
N ARG A 90 -8.22 36.15 -41.51
CA ARG A 90 -7.51 34.86 -41.23
C ARG A 90 -7.33 34.56 -39.71
N ASP A 91 -6.64 33.44 -39.42
CA ASP A 91 -6.09 32.91 -38.14
C ASP A 91 -5.27 33.93 -37.32
N PHE A 92 -4.96 33.82 -36.02
CA PHE A 92 -4.76 32.72 -35.03
C PHE A 92 -5.13 33.26 -33.60
N PRO A 93 -4.98 32.54 -32.44
CA PRO A 93 -4.73 31.10 -32.20
C PRO A 93 -5.80 30.42 -31.30
N PHE A 94 -5.79 29.08 -31.21
CA PHE A 94 -6.61 28.35 -30.23
C PHE A 94 -5.85 28.03 -28.94
N SER A 95 -6.30 28.62 -27.82
CA SER A 95 -6.08 28.12 -26.47
C SER A 95 -7.42 27.85 -25.79
N ARG A 96 -7.72 26.60 -25.46
CA ARG A 96 -8.86 26.25 -24.60
C ARG A 96 -8.46 25.21 -23.56
N PHE A 97 -8.70 25.56 -22.29
CA PHE A 97 -8.91 24.58 -21.23
C PHE A 97 -10.24 23.84 -21.49
N GLN A 98 -10.33 22.59 -21.07
CA GLN A 98 -11.61 21.90 -20.89
C GLN A 98 -11.96 21.93 -19.39
N HIS A 99 -13.13 22.47 -19.06
CA HIS A 99 -13.80 22.34 -17.76
C HIS A 99 -15.32 22.36 -18.00
N PRO A 100 -16.15 21.91 -17.04
CA PRO A 100 -17.46 21.33 -17.34
C PRO A 100 -18.54 22.35 -17.76
N HIS A 101 -19.64 21.81 -18.28
CA HIS A 101 -20.80 22.56 -18.75
C HIS A 101 -21.52 23.30 -17.62
N GLU A 102 -21.73 24.61 -17.76
CA GLU A 102 -23.05 25.22 -17.96
C GLU A 102 -22.91 26.72 -18.35
N VAL A 103 -24.01 27.45 -18.55
CA VAL A 103 -24.09 28.60 -19.47
C VAL A 103 -24.45 29.92 -18.78
N HIS A 104 -23.76 31.02 -19.13
CA HIS A 104 -24.34 32.36 -19.40
C HIS A 104 -23.29 33.31 -20.03
N CYS A 105 -23.75 34.30 -20.81
CA CYS A 105 -22.90 35.29 -21.53
C CYS A 105 -22.65 36.56 -20.71
N PRO A 106 -21.64 37.37 -21.08
CA PRO A 106 -21.92 38.78 -21.40
C PRO A 106 -21.19 39.30 -22.66
N GLU A 107 -21.22 40.62 -22.87
CA GLU A 107 -21.08 41.31 -24.17
C GLU A 107 -19.67 41.86 -24.52
N PHE A 108 -19.54 42.46 -25.70
CA PHE A 108 -18.31 43.04 -26.27
C PHE A 108 -18.05 44.49 -25.83
N SER A 109 -16.77 44.89 -25.85
CA SER A 109 -16.33 46.25 -26.26
C SER A 109 -14.87 46.21 -26.76
N VAL A 110 -14.52 47.10 -27.70
CA VAL A 110 -13.27 47.07 -28.48
C VAL A 110 -12.71 48.49 -28.70
N VAL A 111 -11.38 48.65 -28.67
CA VAL A 111 -10.54 49.71 -29.30
C VAL A 111 -9.10 49.58 -28.76
N MET A 112 -8.00 49.92 -29.46
CA MET A 112 -7.56 49.65 -30.85
C MET A 112 -6.00 49.86 -30.91
N VAL A 113 -5.34 49.68 -32.06
CA VAL A 113 -3.85 49.67 -32.20
C VAL A 113 -3.29 50.95 -32.86
N PRO A 114 -1.97 51.25 -32.76
CA PRO A 114 -0.96 50.87 -33.80
C PRO A 114 0.41 50.41 -33.22
N ALA A 115 1.34 49.66 -33.84
CA ALA A 115 1.79 49.39 -35.23
C ALA A 115 2.82 50.42 -35.80
N VAL A 116 3.94 50.10 -36.50
CA VAL A 116 4.30 48.85 -37.26
C VAL A 116 5.77 48.27 -37.16
N PRO A 117 6.89 48.85 -37.72
CA PRO A 117 7.76 48.03 -38.61
C PRO A 117 9.32 47.91 -38.46
N VAL A 118 9.83 46.66 -38.35
CA VAL A 118 10.85 45.93 -39.19
C VAL A 118 12.34 46.38 -39.40
N ARG A 119 13.31 45.46 -39.11
CA ARG A 119 14.60 45.06 -39.83
C ARG A 119 15.53 44.18 -38.93
N GLY A 120 16.55 43.39 -39.35
CA GLY A 120 16.88 42.73 -40.66
C GLY A 120 18.36 42.27 -40.89
N ARG A 121 18.61 40.99 -41.31
CA ARG A 121 19.79 40.34 -42.02
C ARG A 121 20.97 39.58 -41.30
N ALA A 122 21.30 38.40 -41.88
CA ALA A 122 22.62 37.74 -42.18
C ALA A 122 23.51 37.02 -41.12
N VAL A 123 24.12 35.86 -41.50
CA VAL A 123 25.06 35.00 -40.70
C VAL A 123 25.99 34.10 -41.60
N PRO A 124 27.33 33.99 -41.37
CA PRO A 124 28.18 32.99 -42.06
C PRO A 124 29.44 32.38 -41.33
N ARG A 125 29.67 31.05 -41.46
CA ARG A 125 30.98 30.28 -41.42
C ARG A 125 31.88 30.30 -40.13
N SER A 126 32.76 29.32 -39.83
CA SER A 126 32.96 27.88 -40.19
C SER A 126 34.17 27.29 -39.41
N TRP A 127 34.25 25.96 -39.17
CA TRP A 127 35.47 25.07 -39.19
C TRP A 127 35.17 23.66 -38.62
N GLN A 128 36.00 22.65 -38.93
CA GLN A 128 35.94 21.25 -38.45
C GLN A 128 37.35 20.69 -38.17
N LEU A 129 37.48 19.72 -37.24
CA LEU A 129 38.35 18.53 -37.37
C LEU A 129 38.04 17.48 -36.26
N GLN A 130 38.68 16.30 -36.31
CA GLN A 130 38.27 15.06 -35.60
C GLN A 130 39.38 14.47 -34.65
N PRO A 131 39.11 13.38 -33.87
CA PRO A 131 39.77 13.14 -32.58
C PRO A 131 40.91 12.10 -32.56
N VAL A 132 41.62 12.02 -31.43
CA VAL A 132 42.57 10.96 -31.02
C VAL A 132 42.34 10.56 -29.55
N ARG A 133 42.84 9.39 -29.12
CA ARG A 133 42.55 8.70 -27.85
C ARG A 133 43.72 8.71 -26.82
N GLU A 134 43.33 8.51 -25.56
CA GLU A 134 43.98 7.72 -24.48
C GLU A 134 45.39 8.10 -23.94
N ASP A 135 45.36 8.51 -22.66
CA ASP A 135 46.13 7.94 -21.53
C ASP A 135 47.40 8.58 -20.90
N VAL A 136 47.27 8.74 -19.56
CA VAL A 136 48.28 8.77 -18.47
C VAL A 136 49.02 10.09 -18.11
N LEU A 137 49.11 10.30 -16.79
CA LEU A 137 49.69 11.41 -15.99
C LEU A 137 51.20 11.15 -15.67
N PRO A 138 52.00 12.06 -15.02
CA PRO A 138 51.60 13.20 -14.16
C PRO A 138 52.47 14.49 -14.17
N SER A 139 51.94 15.59 -13.60
CA SER A 139 52.52 16.26 -12.39
C SER A 139 51.75 17.55 -12.03
N ALA A 140 52.10 18.18 -10.89
CA ALA A 140 51.21 19.07 -10.13
C ALA A 140 51.41 20.57 -10.34
N SER A 141 50.35 21.36 -10.07
CA SER A 141 50.43 22.42 -9.04
C SER A 141 49.06 22.73 -8.40
N ARG A 142 49.09 23.41 -7.24
CA ARG A 142 47.99 23.63 -6.26
C ARG A 142 47.07 24.81 -6.70
N ARG A 143 45.87 25.09 -6.15
CA ARG A 143 45.35 24.87 -4.77
C ARG A 143 43.82 24.66 -4.72
N HIS A 144 43.36 23.79 -3.82
CA HIS A 144 42.04 23.83 -3.17
C HIS A 144 42.14 23.17 -1.79
N THR A 145 41.33 23.61 -0.82
CA THR A 145 41.27 23.04 0.53
C THR A 145 39.83 22.86 0.99
N PRO A 146 39.41 21.63 1.27
CA PRO A 146 38.52 21.36 2.40
C PRO A 146 39.12 20.30 3.35
N LEU A 147 38.53 20.17 4.53
CA LEU A 147 38.87 19.14 5.51
C LEU A 147 38.67 17.73 4.93
N ARG A 148 39.60 16.80 5.20
CA ARG A 148 39.44 15.37 4.94
C ARG A 148 39.40 14.59 6.24
N SER A 149 38.33 13.82 6.44
CA SER A 149 38.42 12.60 7.25
C SER A 149 39.24 11.55 6.50
N ILE A 150 39.90 10.66 7.23
CA ILE A 150 40.58 9.50 6.67
C ILE A 150 40.07 8.26 7.42
N SER A 151 39.42 7.37 6.70
CA SER A 151 39.14 6.01 7.13
C SER A 151 39.85 5.03 6.18
N ARG A 152 40.35 3.94 6.75
CA ARG A 152 40.92 2.80 6.00
C ARG A 152 40.60 1.53 6.76
N GLU A 153 39.95 0.59 6.08
CA GLU A 153 39.62 -0.74 6.60
C GLU A 153 40.49 -1.78 5.89
N GLU A 154 41.16 -2.64 6.64
CA GLU A 154 41.91 -3.77 6.09
C GLU A 154 41.59 -5.06 6.86
N VAL A 155 41.48 -6.16 6.11
CA VAL A 155 41.17 -7.50 6.64
C VAL A 155 42.44 -8.32 6.68
N LEU A 156 42.94 -8.61 7.89
CA LEU A 156 44.22 -9.28 8.09
C LEU A 156 44.04 -10.78 8.38
N LYS A 157 44.67 -11.64 7.57
CA LYS A 157 44.77 -13.08 7.83
C LYS A 157 45.90 -13.37 8.80
N CYS A 158 45.59 -13.66 10.07
CA CYS A 158 46.57 -14.21 10.99
C CYS A 158 46.78 -15.71 10.72
N ARG A 159 48.04 -16.17 10.79
CA ARG A 159 48.41 -17.57 11.02
C ARG A 159 49.08 -17.65 12.39
N THR A 160 48.54 -18.49 13.26
CA THR A 160 49.21 -18.96 14.49
C THR A 160 49.48 -20.45 14.34
N ALA A 161 50.58 -20.93 14.93
CA ALA A 161 50.79 -22.36 15.13
C ALA A 161 50.08 -22.79 16.43
N GLY A 162 49.56 -24.02 16.47
CA GLY A 162 48.79 -24.57 17.60
C GLY A 162 47.27 -24.51 17.40
N ASP A 163 46.58 -25.50 17.97
CA ASP A 163 45.20 -25.86 17.64
C ASP A 163 44.13 -24.95 18.24
N VAL A 164 43.99 -23.74 17.69
CA VAL A 164 42.83 -22.86 17.93
C VAL A 164 42.31 -22.29 16.59
N PRO A 165 41.02 -22.45 16.25
CA PRO A 165 40.48 -21.94 14.99
C PRO A 165 40.34 -20.40 15.03
N CYS A 166 41.31 -19.69 14.47
CA CYS A 166 41.30 -18.23 14.41
C CYS A 166 40.10 -17.66 13.63
N ARG A 167 39.46 -16.66 14.23
CA ARG A 167 38.45 -15.80 13.58
C ARG A 167 39.14 -14.72 12.76
N TYR A 168 38.46 -14.17 11.76
CA TYR A 168 38.99 -13.05 10.97
C TYR A 168 39.02 -11.79 11.83
N VAL A 169 40.05 -10.95 11.66
CA VAL A 169 40.15 -9.67 12.36
C VAL A 169 40.12 -8.54 11.35
N THR A 170 39.09 -7.70 11.43
CA THR A 170 38.99 -6.46 10.66
C THR A 170 39.53 -5.33 11.52
N VAL A 171 40.41 -4.52 10.95
CA VAL A 171 41.03 -3.36 11.61
C VAL A 171 40.63 -2.10 10.87
N ALA A 172 39.93 -1.20 11.55
CA ALA A 172 39.50 0.10 11.03
C ALA A 172 40.29 1.21 11.75
N VAL A 173 41.03 2.00 10.96
CA VAL A 173 41.75 3.18 11.45
C VAL A 173 40.89 4.42 11.21
N SER A 174 40.65 5.22 12.25
CA SER A 174 40.03 6.54 12.14
C SER A 174 40.75 7.56 13.03
N GLY A 175 40.85 8.79 12.54
CA GLY A 175 41.50 9.89 13.25
C GLY A 175 41.06 11.25 12.75
N SER A 176 41.00 12.21 13.66
CA SER A 176 40.72 13.62 13.40
C SER A 176 41.79 14.46 14.09
N ALA A 177 42.51 15.29 13.33
CA ALA A 177 43.59 16.12 13.83
C ALA A 177 43.65 17.46 13.07
N PRO A 178 43.91 18.59 13.74
CA PRO A 178 44.25 19.85 13.08
C PRO A 178 45.56 19.75 12.28
N LEU A 179 45.74 20.64 11.30
CA LEU A 179 46.82 20.55 10.32
C LEU A 179 48.21 20.89 10.86
N THR A 180 49.13 19.92 10.85
CA THR A 180 50.55 20.16 10.55
C THR A 180 51.06 19.11 9.55
N PRO A 181 51.79 19.50 8.48
CA PRO A 181 52.20 18.55 7.44
C PRO A 181 53.62 18.00 7.67
N ARG A 182 53.75 16.75 8.16
CA ARG A 182 54.88 15.81 7.88
C ARG A 182 54.92 14.49 8.67
N ALA A 183 53.86 14.09 9.39
CA ALA A 183 53.79 12.75 9.97
C ALA A 183 53.27 11.71 8.95
N PRO A 184 54.09 10.76 8.44
CA PRO A 184 53.57 9.62 7.69
C PRO A 184 52.81 8.66 8.61
N LEU A 185 51.79 7.99 8.07
CA LEU A 185 51.14 6.89 8.79
C LEU A 185 52.13 5.73 9.04
N PRO A 186 52.14 5.11 10.23
CA PRO A 186 52.94 3.92 10.48
C PRO A 186 52.67 2.82 9.45
N SER A 187 53.69 2.06 9.08
CA SER A 187 53.51 0.97 8.12
C SER A 187 52.53 -0.09 8.65
N PRO A 188 51.78 -0.81 7.79
CA PRO A 188 50.88 -1.88 8.25
C PRO A 188 51.58 -2.94 9.12
N ARG A 189 52.88 -3.16 8.87
CA ARG A 189 53.74 -4.09 9.62
C ARG A 189 54.10 -3.58 11.03
N GLU A 190 54.22 -2.27 11.22
CA GLU A 190 54.34 -1.65 12.56
C GLU A 190 53.01 -1.60 13.29
N LEU A 191 51.91 -1.27 12.59
CA LEU A 191 50.58 -1.25 13.17
C LEU A 191 50.23 -2.65 13.72
N TYR A 192 50.50 -3.70 12.94
CA TYR A 192 50.41 -5.09 13.37
C TYR A 192 51.24 -5.38 14.64
N LYS A 193 52.52 -5.00 14.66
CA LYS A 193 53.42 -5.19 15.82
C LYS A 193 52.92 -4.49 17.09
N ARG A 194 52.31 -3.30 16.97
CA ARG A 194 51.81 -2.54 18.13
C ARG A 194 50.44 -3.03 18.63
N VAL A 195 49.58 -3.53 17.74
CA VAL A 195 48.19 -3.89 18.07
C VAL A 195 48.04 -5.33 18.57
N MET A 196 48.80 -6.29 18.00
CA MET A 196 48.64 -7.71 18.34
C MET A 196 48.91 -8.06 19.82
N PRO A 197 49.89 -7.45 20.53
CA PRO A 197 50.08 -7.70 21.97
C PRO A 197 48.91 -7.24 22.85
N GLU A 198 48.23 -6.15 22.49
CA GLU A 198 47.01 -5.68 23.17
C GLU A 198 45.83 -6.60 22.87
N PHE A 199 45.66 -6.99 21.60
CA PHE A 199 44.60 -7.91 21.18
C PHE A 199 44.74 -9.31 21.82
N ALA A 200 45.96 -9.83 21.98
CA ALA A 200 46.22 -11.07 22.71
C ALA A 200 45.84 -10.96 24.20
N ARG A 201 46.22 -9.85 24.87
CA ARG A 201 45.80 -9.57 26.26
C ARG A 201 44.29 -9.36 26.42
N TRP A 202 43.61 -8.86 25.39
CA TRP A 202 42.15 -8.74 25.39
C TRP A 202 41.47 -10.12 25.28
N ILE A 203 41.94 -11.00 24.39
CA ILE A 203 41.44 -12.37 24.29
C ILE A 203 41.69 -13.17 25.58
N SER A 204 42.87 -13.08 26.18
CA SER A 204 43.16 -13.81 27.42
C SER A 204 42.30 -13.36 28.61
N ARG A 205 41.89 -12.09 28.64
CA ARG A 205 40.95 -11.54 29.64
C ARG A 205 39.48 -11.86 29.37
N ALA A 206 39.10 -12.21 28.14
CA ALA A 206 37.71 -12.50 27.78
C ALA A 206 37.24 -13.91 28.17
N GLY A 207 38.16 -14.83 28.45
CA GLY A 207 37.88 -16.23 28.78
C GLY A 207 37.47 -17.07 27.56
N ALA A 208 37.88 -18.32 27.55
CA ALA A 208 37.64 -19.27 26.45
C ALA A 208 36.18 -19.77 26.43
N GLY A 209 35.23 -18.87 26.13
CA GLY A 209 33.80 -19.21 25.99
C GLY A 209 32.85 -18.05 25.70
N SER A 210 33.20 -16.78 25.99
CA SER A 210 32.23 -15.68 26.07
C SER A 210 32.19 -14.68 24.88
N VAL A 211 33.01 -14.88 23.84
CA VAL A 211 33.18 -13.88 22.77
C VAL A 211 32.07 -13.94 21.71
N SER A 212 31.04 -13.11 21.90
CA SER A 212 30.01 -12.77 20.92
C SER A 212 30.58 -12.13 19.63
N PRO A 213 29.96 -12.29 18.44
CA PRO A 213 30.48 -11.77 17.16
C PRO A 213 30.54 -10.23 17.01
N SER A 214 30.05 -9.45 17.97
CA SER A 214 29.80 -8.00 17.81
C SER A 214 30.48 -7.09 18.84
N ARG A 215 31.55 -7.55 19.52
CA ARG A 215 32.39 -6.66 20.35
C ARG A 215 33.49 -6.00 19.51
N THR A 216 33.58 -4.68 19.64
CA THR A 216 34.65 -3.85 19.05
C THR A 216 35.51 -3.28 20.17
N MET A 217 36.83 -3.43 20.07
CA MET A 217 37.78 -2.80 21.00
C MET A 217 38.32 -1.50 20.40
N ALA A 218 38.32 -0.42 21.18
CA ALA A 218 38.94 0.86 20.85
C ALA A 218 40.33 0.97 21.50
N VAL A 219 41.40 1.03 20.70
CA VAL A 219 42.78 1.21 21.19
C VAL A 219 43.23 2.64 20.90
N ARG A 220 43.69 3.36 21.93
CA ARG A 220 44.40 4.64 21.76
C ARG A 220 45.89 4.40 21.59
N LEU A 221 46.45 4.85 20.47
CA LEU A 221 47.90 4.83 20.22
C LEU A 221 48.48 6.24 20.36
N PRO A 222 49.43 6.49 21.29
CA PRO A 222 50.14 7.76 21.38
C PRO A 222 51.19 7.86 20.27
N LEU A 223 51.17 8.98 19.52
CA LEU A 223 52.17 9.32 18.50
C LEU A 223 52.68 10.74 18.76
N GLY A 224 53.56 10.86 19.75
CA GLY A 224 54.05 12.16 20.24
C GLY A 224 53.02 12.95 21.04
N ASN A 225 53.42 14.12 21.53
CA ASN A 225 52.71 14.83 22.61
C ASN A 225 51.32 15.39 22.23
N HIS A 226 50.95 15.43 20.94
CA HIS A 226 49.74 16.13 20.46
C HIS A 226 48.90 15.34 19.44
N SER A 227 48.96 14.00 19.44
CA SER A 227 48.07 13.19 18.58
C SER A 227 47.77 11.79 19.17
N ALA A 228 46.48 11.53 19.41
CA ALA A 228 45.97 10.22 19.82
C ALA A 228 45.01 9.67 18.75
N TRP A 229 45.37 8.53 18.16
CA TRP A 229 44.53 7.83 17.17
C TRP A 229 43.62 6.82 17.86
N THR A 230 42.40 6.60 17.35
CA THR A 230 41.47 5.59 17.88
C THR A 230 41.31 4.47 16.86
N LEU A 231 41.78 3.28 17.22
CA LEU A 231 41.71 2.09 16.37
C LEU A 231 40.53 1.21 16.78
N SER A 232 39.66 0.85 15.85
CA SER A 232 38.56 -0.10 16.09
C SER A 232 38.90 -1.49 15.55
N VAL A 233 38.77 -2.51 16.40
CA VAL A 233 39.09 -3.91 16.06
C VAL A 233 37.90 -4.81 16.38
N SER A 234 37.46 -5.60 15.39
CA SER A 234 36.28 -6.48 15.48
C SER A 234 36.56 -7.88 14.89
N SER A 235 35.97 -8.93 15.47
CA SER A 235 36.14 -10.32 15.01
C SER A 235 34.99 -10.79 14.10
N VAL A 236 35.31 -11.37 12.94
CA VAL A 236 34.33 -11.81 11.93
C VAL A 236 34.43 -13.32 11.68
N ALA A 237 33.28 -13.98 11.45
CA ALA A 237 33.21 -15.39 11.06
C ALA A 237 33.13 -15.53 9.52
N PRO A 238 33.79 -16.54 8.91
CA PRO A 238 33.83 -16.67 7.46
C PRO A 238 32.51 -17.17 6.84
N PRO A 239 32.20 -16.79 5.58
CA PRO A 239 31.22 -17.50 4.77
C PRO A 239 31.73 -18.90 4.39
N ARG A 240 30.83 -19.88 4.28
CA ARG A 240 31.17 -21.22 3.78
C ARG A 240 31.31 -21.19 2.25
N PRO A 241 32.39 -21.76 1.66
CA PRO A 241 32.48 -21.92 0.21
C PRO A 241 31.54 -23.02 -0.29
N GLN A 242 31.08 -22.89 -1.54
CA GLN A 242 30.43 -23.98 -2.27
C GLN A 242 31.50 -24.94 -2.82
N ALA A 243 31.25 -26.25 -2.77
CA ALA A 243 32.12 -27.26 -3.36
C ALA A 243 31.59 -27.69 -4.74
N GLN A 244 32.51 -27.88 -5.70
CA GLN A 244 32.25 -28.54 -6.97
C GLN A 244 32.83 -29.97 -6.95
N SER A 245 32.04 -30.92 -7.44
CA SER A 245 32.45 -32.28 -7.84
C SER A 245 31.31 -32.80 -8.72
N VAL A 246 31.47 -33.09 -10.02
CA VAL A 246 32.42 -34.03 -10.66
C VAL A 246 32.16 -35.48 -10.21
N SER A 247 31.98 -36.37 -11.19
CA SER A 247 31.41 -37.71 -11.06
C SER A 247 32.44 -38.83 -11.13
N SER A 248 32.20 -39.97 -10.43
CA SER A 248 32.17 -41.33 -11.03
C SER A 248 32.20 -42.50 -10.00
N MET A 249 31.24 -43.44 -10.16
CA MET A 249 31.36 -44.92 -10.04
C MET A 249 31.87 -45.59 -8.70
N PRO A 250 31.69 -46.93 -8.49
CA PRO A 250 31.31 -47.46 -7.15
C PRO A 250 32.17 -48.62 -6.57
N GLY A 251 31.97 -48.95 -5.28
CA GLY A 251 32.69 -50.05 -4.60
C GLY A 251 32.04 -50.72 -3.36
N ARG A 252 31.23 -51.76 -3.60
CA ARG A 252 30.99 -53.00 -2.78
C ARG A 252 31.12 -53.04 -1.22
N ARG A 253 30.01 -53.53 -0.59
CA ARG A 253 29.95 -54.51 0.56
C ARG A 253 30.38 -54.00 1.97
N ARG A 254 29.97 -54.56 3.14
CA ARG A 254 29.12 -55.75 3.47
C ARG A 254 28.46 -55.66 4.89
N LYS A 255 27.18 -56.07 5.00
CA LYS A 255 26.39 -56.70 6.10
C LYS A 255 26.68 -56.53 7.63
N ALA A 256 25.54 -56.60 8.37
CA ALA A 256 25.29 -57.03 9.77
C ALA A 256 25.32 -55.96 10.88
N GLY A 257 24.40 -55.95 11.88
CA GLY A 257 23.28 -56.89 12.16
C GLY A 257 22.20 -56.38 13.15
N ARG A 258 21.29 -57.30 13.55
CA ARG A 258 20.21 -57.24 14.58
C ARG A 258 20.73 -56.90 16.00
N MET A 259 19.99 -56.60 17.09
CA MET A 259 18.55 -56.65 17.54
C MET A 259 18.45 -55.79 18.86
N GLU A 260 17.33 -55.34 19.46
CA GLU A 260 15.92 -55.16 19.04
C GLU A 260 15.17 -54.03 19.84
N ARG A 261 14.79 -54.27 21.12
CA ARG A 261 14.00 -53.37 22.02
C ARG A 261 14.19 -53.77 23.50
N VAL A 262 13.84 -52.87 24.46
CA VAL A 262 13.00 -53.11 25.67
C VAL A 262 12.93 -51.86 26.58
N SER A 263 11.82 -51.68 27.30
CA SER A 263 11.63 -50.85 28.51
C SER A 263 10.71 -51.63 29.48
N PRO A 264 10.64 -51.37 30.81
CA PRO A 264 9.92 -50.19 31.35
C PRO A 264 10.27 -49.68 32.80
N ASN A 265 9.59 -48.60 33.22
CA ASN A 265 9.05 -48.21 34.56
C ASN A 265 9.70 -48.66 35.91
N LEU A 266 9.82 -47.73 36.88
CA LEU A 266 9.00 -47.73 38.14
C LEU A 266 9.01 -46.38 38.94
N ARG A 267 8.64 -46.39 40.25
CA ARG A 267 8.22 -45.26 41.14
C ARG A 267 8.82 -45.46 42.57
N ARG A 268 8.52 -44.78 43.73
CA ARG A 268 7.32 -44.03 44.22
C ARG A 268 7.56 -43.25 45.58
N LYS A 269 7.52 -41.90 45.57
CA LYS A 269 7.11 -40.96 46.68
C LYS A 269 7.84 -40.86 48.08
N ALA A 270 8.16 -39.59 48.44
CA ALA A 270 7.74 -38.81 49.66
C ALA A 270 8.50 -38.87 51.03
N ILE A 271 8.10 -37.92 51.94
CA ILE A 271 8.60 -37.59 53.32
C ILE A 271 9.86 -36.66 53.32
N SER A 272 10.11 -35.64 54.18
CA SER A 272 9.39 -34.65 55.05
C SER A 272 10.48 -33.65 55.60
N LEU A 273 10.31 -32.57 56.39
CA LEU A 273 9.23 -31.65 56.81
C LEU A 273 9.85 -30.35 57.44
N PHE A 274 9.00 -29.34 57.74
CA PHE A 274 9.19 -28.19 58.67
C PHE A 274 10.22 -27.05 58.41
N SER A 275 9.98 -25.95 59.14
CA SER A 275 10.59 -24.60 59.16
C SER A 275 10.98 -24.27 60.64
N PRO A 276 11.20 -23.01 61.13
CA PRO A 276 11.41 -21.69 60.49
C PRO A 276 12.64 -20.91 61.05
N TRP A 277 12.86 -19.67 60.60
CA TRP A 277 13.46 -18.55 61.37
C TRP A 277 12.96 -17.21 60.78
N ALA A 278 12.95 -16.11 61.55
CA ALA A 278 12.28 -14.86 61.16
C ALA A 278 12.91 -13.56 61.73
N ALA A 279 12.63 -12.45 61.03
CA ALA A 279 12.68 -11.03 61.46
C ALA A 279 14.01 -10.42 61.97
N PHE A 280 14.34 -9.22 61.47
CA PHE A 280 14.08 -7.96 62.20
C PHE A 280 14.20 -6.73 61.27
N ALA A 281 13.84 -5.54 61.76
CA ALA A 281 13.80 -4.28 61.01
C ALA A 281 14.69 -3.19 61.64
N GLY A 282 14.92 -2.08 60.93
CA GLY A 282 15.64 -0.92 61.48
C GLY A 282 15.55 0.34 60.60
N ILE A 283 15.09 1.44 61.20
CA ILE A 283 15.21 2.83 60.71
C ILE A 283 16.01 3.60 61.78
N GLY A 284 16.86 4.56 61.38
CA GLY A 284 17.62 5.42 62.30
C GLY A 284 17.81 6.83 61.73
N ILE A 285 17.78 7.84 62.61
CA ILE A 285 17.79 9.28 62.29
C ILE A 285 18.76 10.03 63.21
N PHE A 286 19.48 11.03 62.67
CA PHE A 286 20.11 12.23 63.27
C PHE A 286 20.84 12.99 62.13
N LEU A 287 21.22 14.28 62.13
CA LEU A 287 20.91 15.56 62.84
C LEU A 287 21.48 16.69 61.91
N ILE A 288 21.40 18.03 62.10
CA ILE A 288 21.02 18.91 63.21
C ILE A 288 20.19 20.13 62.67
N GLU A 289 20.50 21.36 63.11
CA GLU A 289 19.87 22.66 62.83
C GLU A 289 20.70 23.47 61.77
N GLU A 290 20.31 24.61 61.17
CA GLU A 290 20.00 25.90 61.82
C GLU A 290 19.17 26.92 60.97
N ASN A 291 18.22 27.58 61.63
CA ASN A 291 18.01 29.06 61.69
C ASN A 291 17.99 29.96 60.41
N ARG A 292 16.79 30.44 60.01
CA ARG A 292 16.30 31.86 60.14
C ARG A 292 15.24 32.32 59.11
N GLY A 293 14.12 32.87 59.62
CA GLY A 293 13.76 34.28 59.33
C GLY A 293 12.65 34.69 58.34
N LYS A 294 11.43 34.91 58.88
CA LYS A 294 10.44 35.99 58.55
C LYS A 294 9.67 35.99 57.19
N GLY A 295 8.34 36.21 57.29
CA GLY A 295 7.41 36.54 56.19
C GLY A 295 6.02 35.89 56.38
N ILE A 296 5.08 36.41 57.20
CA ILE A 296 4.10 37.50 56.86
C ILE A 296 3.14 37.06 55.72
N ILE A 297 1.81 36.99 55.84
CA ILE A 297 0.86 37.17 56.97
C ILE A 297 -0.49 36.46 56.63
N LYS A 298 -1.22 35.96 57.65
CA LYS A 298 -2.69 36.04 57.96
C LYS A 298 -3.74 36.11 56.83
N ASP A 299 -4.97 35.57 56.97
CA ASP A 299 -5.89 35.52 58.12
C ASP A 299 -6.59 34.13 58.30
N MET A 300 -6.88 33.63 59.51
CA MET A 300 -8.07 33.84 60.40
C MET A 300 -9.42 33.31 59.83
N PHE A 301 -10.33 32.64 60.59
CA PHE A 301 -10.39 32.30 62.03
C PHE A 301 -11.33 31.10 62.35
N ASN A 302 -11.26 30.61 63.59
CA ASN A 302 -12.33 30.10 64.50
C ASN A 302 -13.82 30.14 64.02
N ARG A 303 -14.79 29.27 64.42
CA ARG A 303 -14.87 28.27 65.53
C ARG A 303 -16.19 27.43 65.50
N MET A 304 -16.28 26.45 66.43
CA MET A 304 -17.49 25.96 67.17
C MET A 304 -18.55 25.00 66.54
N PHE A 305 -18.81 23.89 67.29
CA PHE A 305 -20.12 23.23 67.61
C PHE A 305 -21.04 22.69 66.47
N SER A 306 -22.02 21.78 66.69
CA SER A 306 -22.11 20.58 67.56
C SER A 306 -23.41 19.77 67.29
N TRP A 307 -23.35 18.43 67.38
CA TRP A 307 -24.43 17.51 67.85
C TRP A 307 -25.79 17.37 67.09
N SER A 308 -25.88 16.32 66.27
CA SER A 308 -26.71 15.09 66.46
C SER A 308 -28.27 15.06 66.57
N PHE A 309 -28.85 13.99 65.96
CA PHE A 309 -30.23 13.43 66.09
C PHE A 309 -31.39 14.31 65.51
N VAL A 310 -32.59 13.81 65.13
CA VAL A 310 -33.34 12.55 65.39
C VAL A 310 -33.83 11.92 64.04
N ALA A 311 -34.66 10.86 64.03
CA ALA A 311 -34.31 9.52 63.52
C ALA A 311 -35.53 8.60 63.17
N ALA A 312 -35.25 7.53 62.41
CA ALA A 312 -36.07 6.29 62.22
C ALA A 312 -37.39 6.39 61.39
N ALA A 313 -38.05 5.30 60.95
CA ALA A 313 -37.82 3.85 61.12
C ALA A 313 -38.40 2.99 59.97
N CYS A 314 -37.81 1.81 59.70
CA CYS A 314 -38.54 0.57 59.32
C CYS A 314 -37.57 -0.65 59.41
N VAL A 315 -38.08 -1.85 59.77
CA VAL A 315 -37.25 -3.03 60.11
C VAL A 315 -37.87 -4.32 59.56
N ALA A 316 -37.09 -5.13 58.84
CA ALA A 316 -37.11 -6.61 58.75
C ALA A 316 -36.22 -7.10 57.59
N GLY A 317 -35.79 -8.38 57.58
CA GLY A 317 -35.24 -9.03 56.36
C GLY A 317 -33.85 -9.66 56.48
N SER A 318 -33.73 -10.69 57.31
CA SER A 318 -32.58 -11.60 57.52
C SER A 318 -31.58 -11.83 56.37
N PHE A 319 -30.30 -11.91 56.72
CA PHE A 319 -29.25 -12.51 55.88
C PHE A 319 -29.60 -13.95 55.45
N PRO A 320 -29.51 -14.30 54.16
CA PRO A 320 -29.25 -15.68 53.74
C PRO A 320 -27.77 -16.02 53.95
N ALA A 321 -27.49 -17.23 54.44
CA ALA A 321 -26.12 -17.69 54.65
C ALA A 321 -25.35 -17.92 53.34
N LEU A 322 -24.01 -17.89 53.39
CA LEU A 322 -23.19 -18.48 52.32
C LEU A 322 -23.49 -19.98 52.25
N SER A 323 -24.22 -20.40 51.22
CA SER A 323 -24.29 -21.81 50.87
C SER A 323 -22.94 -22.26 50.31
N ARG A 324 -22.33 -23.26 50.94
CA ARG A 324 -21.21 -24.01 50.36
C ARG A 324 -21.75 -24.83 49.17
N GLY A 325 -21.86 -24.17 48.02
CA GLY A 325 -22.49 -24.70 46.81
C GLY A 325 -21.83 -24.23 45.50
N GLN A 326 -20.60 -23.71 45.55
CA GLN A 326 -19.84 -23.29 44.36
C GLN A 326 -18.43 -23.92 44.22
N GLU A 327 -18.02 -24.81 45.11
CA GLU A 327 -16.89 -25.72 44.86
C GLU A 327 -17.36 -26.95 44.04
N GLY A 328 -17.96 -26.68 42.87
CA GLY A 328 -18.62 -27.69 42.03
C GLY A 328 -18.83 -27.31 40.56
N ALA A 329 -18.30 -26.18 40.09
CA ALA A 329 -18.49 -25.69 38.72
C ALA A 329 -17.19 -25.38 37.94
N ALA A 330 -16.02 -25.53 38.56
CA ALA A 330 -14.71 -25.21 37.98
C ALA A 330 -14.20 -26.22 36.91
N GLN A 331 -15.10 -27.01 36.30
CA GLN A 331 -14.78 -28.03 35.27
C GLN A 331 -15.77 -28.04 34.09
N SER A 332 -16.09 -26.86 33.52
CA SER A 332 -16.61 -26.80 32.15
C SER A 332 -16.05 -25.59 31.39
N GLY A 333 -14.99 -25.82 30.62
CA GLY A 333 -14.26 -24.77 29.90
C GLY A 333 -15.02 -24.26 28.66
N SER A 334 -15.96 -23.34 28.87
CA SER A 334 -16.86 -22.83 27.83
C SER A 334 -17.27 -21.38 28.13
N ALA A 335 -17.05 -20.46 27.17
CA ALA A 335 -17.42 -19.05 27.30
C ALA A 335 -18.07 -18.54 26.00
N ALA A 336 -19.11 -17.71 26.09
CA ALA A 336 -19.74 -17.09 24.93
C ALA A 336 -18.74 -16.16 24.20
N VAL A 337 -18.84 -16.09 22.86
CA VAL A 337 -17.97 -15.23 22.05
C VAL A 337 -18.41 -13.77 22.19
N LYS A 338 -17.65 -12.98 22.96
CA LYS A 338 -17.77 -11.53 22.94
C LYS A 338 -17.15 -10.96 21.65
N VAL A 339 -17.98 -10.70 20.65
CA VAL A 339 -17.58 -10.07 19.38
C VAL A 339 -17.14 -8.62 19.65
N PRO A 340 -15.92 -8.20 19.29
CA PRO A 340 -15.51 -6.80 19.42
C PRO A 340 -16.25 -5.88 18.44
N ALA A 341 -16.57 -4.65 18.85
CA ALA A 341 -17.15 -3.65 17.94
C ALA A 341 -16.25 -3.39 16.71
N ALA A 342 -14.92 -3.46 16.89
CA ALA A 342 -13.94 -3.38 15.80
C ALA A 342 -14.13 -4.49 14.74
N SER A 343 -14.56 -5.69 15.11
CA SER A 343 -14.84 -6.78 14.15
C SER A 343 -16.00 -6.45 13.21
N LEU A 344 -16.99 -5.68 13.66
CA LEU A 344 -18.12 -5.22 12.85
C LEU A 344 -17.70 -4.07 11.91
N LEU A 345 -16.77 -3.21 12.34
CA LEU A 345 -16.19 -2.15 11.50
C LEU A 345 -15.28 -2.72 10.40
N MET A 346 -14.44 -3.69 10.76
CA MET A 346 -13.54 -4.40 9.85
C MET A 346 -14.26 -5.41 8.94
N ALA A 347 -15.52 -5.74 9.22
CA ALA A 347 -16.31 -6.60 8.36
C ALA A 347 -16.51 -5.96 6.98
N ARG A 348 -16.39 -6.77 5.92
CA ARG A 348 -16.86 -6.42 4.58
C ARG A 348 -18.04 -7.32 4.26
N GLN A 349 -19.11 -6.73 3.75
CA GLN A 349 -20.25 -7.46 3.16
C GLN A 349 -20.77 -6.73 1.92
N GLU A 350 -21.53 -7.43 1.08
CA GLU A 350 -22.00 -6.91 -0.22
C GLU A 350 -23.08 -5.81 -0.08
N VAL A 351 -23.99 -5.96 0.88
CA VAL A 351 -25.16 -5.07 1.07
C VAL A 351 -25.34 -4.73 2.56
N GLY A 352 -25.77 -3.51 2.89
CA GLY A 352 -26.22 -3.10 4.24
C GLY A 352 -25.19 -3.17 5.37
N GLU A 353 -25.66 -3.32 6.61
CA GLU A 353 -24.82 -3.35 7.83
C GLU A 353 -24.68 -4.78 8.42
N THR A 354 -23.50 -5.13 8.90
CA THR A 354 -23.28 -6.31 9.76
C THR A 354 -23.72 -5.97 11.18
N ARG A 355 -24.54 -6.81 11.83
CA ARG A 355 -25.14 -6.50 13.14
C ARG A 355 -24.85 -7.58 14.18
N LEU A 356 -24.67 -7.14 15.42
CA LEU A 356 -24.53 -7.99 16.60
C LEU A 356 -25.90 -8.18 17.25
N ASP A 357 -26.21 -9.42 17.62
CA ASP A 357 -27.43 -9.85 18.32
C ASP A 357 -28.76 -9.46 17.63
N ARG A 358 -28.68 -9.18 16.31
CA ARG A 358 -29.78 -8.83 15.40
C ARG A 358 -29.48 -9.38 14.01
N SER A 359 -30.51 -9.81 13.28
CA SER A 359 -30.35 -10.29 11.89
C SER A 359 -30.02 -9.14 10.92
N PHE A 360 -29.71 -9.46 9.66
CA PHE A 360 -29.44 -8.47 8.62
C PHE A 360 -30.54 -7.40 8.45
N LYS A 361 -31.80 -7.75 8.73
CA LYS A 361 -32.94 -6.82 8.71
C LYS A 361 -33.14 -6.01 10.00
N ASN A 362 -32.20 -6.09 10.94
CA ASN A 362 -32.34 -5.60 12.31
C ASN A 362 -33.45 -6.31 13.12
N GLY A 363 -33.83 -7.53 12.71
CA GLY A 363 -34.79 -8.38 13.42
C GLY A 363 -34.17 -9.19 14.56
N GLU A 364 -34.94 -10.12 15.10
CA GLU A 364 -34.38 -11.22 15.91
C GLU A 364 -33.60 -12.19 15.01
N LEU A 365 -32.57 -12.85 15.55
CA LEU A 365 -31.82 -13.89 14.81
C LEU A 365 -32.66 -15.18 14.76
N SER A 366 -32.88 -15.74 13.58
CA SER A 366 -33.80 -16.88 13.38
C SER A 366 -33.36 -17.82 12.27
N ILE A 367 -33.27 -19.13 12.54
CA ILE A 367 -32.87 -20.12 11.53
C ILE A 367 -33.69 -21.40 11.69
N GLY A 368 -34.45 -21.77 10.65
CA GLY A 368 -35.24 -23.01 10.61
C GLY A 368 -36.35 -23.05 11.67
N GLY A 369 -36.93 -21.89 12.00
CA GLY A 369 -37.94 -21.71 13.03
C GLY A 369 -37.40 -21.59 14.46
N LYS A 370 -36.09 -21.82 14.70
CA LYS A 370 -35.47 -21.55 16.02
C LYS A 370 -34.99 -20.10 16.09
N LYS A 371 -35.40 -19.38 17.14
CA LYS A 371 -34.85 -18.07 17.51
C LYS A 371 -33.56 -18.17 18.31
N TYR A 372 -32.71 -17.15 18.20
CA TYR A 372 -31.43 -17.04 18.90
C TYR A 372 -31.29 -15.66 19.56
N ALA A 373 -30.78 -15.64 20.79
CA ALA A 373 -30.64 -14.41 21.58
C ALA A 373 -29.32 -13.65 21.35
N ALA A 374 -28.33 -14.30 20.74
CA ALA A 374 -27.02 -13.72 20.47
C ALA A 374 -26.38 -14.32 19.21
N GLY A 375 -25.58 -13.52 18.49
CA GLY A 375 -24.98 -13.90 17.21
C GLY A 375 -24.62 -12.72 16.32
N ILE A 376 -24.30 -12.98 15.05
CA ILE A 376 -23.96 -11.95 14.06
C ILE A 376 -24.83 -12.14 12.81
N GLY A 377 -25.68 -11.16 12.52
CA GLY A 377 -26.46 -11.08 11.29
C GLY A 377 -25.67 -10.37 10.19
N THR A 378 -25.58 -10.98 9.02
CA THR A 378 -24.80 -10.52 7.86
C THR A 378 -25.51 -10.86 6.54
N HIS A 379 -24.91 -10.50 5.41
CA HIS A 379 -25.44 -10.71 4.07
C HIS A 379 -24.32 -11.19 3.16
N ALA A 380 -24.51 -12.26 2.38
CA ALA A 380 -23.47 -12.74 1.48
C ALA A 380 -23.26 -11.76 0.28
N THR A 381 -22.07 -11.65 -0.29
CA THR A 381 -20.78 -12.17 0.23
C THR A 381 -20.31 -11.35 1.43
N SER A 382 -19.89 -11.99 2.53
CA SER A 382 -19.24 -11.32 3.66
C SER A 382 -18.04 -12.04 4.26
N MET A 383 -17.20 -11.27 4.95
CA MET A 383 -16.02 -11.72 5.69
C MET A 383 -15.90 -10.90 6.98
N ILE A 384 -15.90 -11.60 8.12
CA ILE A 384 -15.95 -10.99 9.45
C ILE A 384 -14.74 -11.50 10.28
N PRO A 385 -13.77 -10.63 10.62
CA PRO A 385 -12.58 -11.03 11.39
C PRO A 385 -12.92 -11.17 12.89
N LEU A 386 -12.67 -12.34 13.46
CA LEU A 386 -12.92 -12.68 14.86
C LEU A 386 -11.60 -13.00 15.59
N PRO A 387 -11.08 -12.08 16.43
CA PRO A 387 -9.88 -12.33 17.22
C PRO A 387 -10.15 -13.32 18.35
N VAL A 388 -9.19 -14.19 18.60
CA VAL A 388 -9.18 -15.18 19.69
C VAL A 388 -8.72 -14.50 20.98
N PRO A 389 -9.45 -14.61 22.10
CA PRO A 389 -9.03 -14.05 23.38
C PRO A 389 -7.70 -14.63 23.90
N GLU A 390 -6.71 -13.77 24.14
CA GLU A 390 -5.51 -14.10 24.92
C GLU A 390 -5.76 -13.76 26.41
N GLY A 391 -5.50 -14.69 27.33
CA GLY A 391 -5.84 -14.55 28.75
C GLY A 391 -5.02 -15.45 29.67
N SER A 392 -4.89 -15.03 30.94
CA SER A 392 -3.85 -15.51 31.86
C SER A 392 -4.09 -16.84 32.59
N GLY A 393 -5.24 -17.50 32.38
CA GLY A 393 -5.64 -18.69 33.16
C GLY A 393 -6.13 -19.92 32.37
N SER A 394 -6.43 -19.81 31.08
CA SER A 394 -6.84 -20.96 30.25
C SER A 394 -6.73 -20.62 28.77
N ARG A 395 -6.14 -21.52 27.97
CA ARG A 395 -6.02 -21.35 26.52
C ARG A 395 -7.36 -21.59 25.83
N VAL A 396 -7.73 -20.76 24.85
CA VAL A 396 -8.81 -21.08 23.92
C VAL A 396 -8.32 -22.16 22.96
N TRP A 397 -8.97 -23.33 22.97
CA TRP A 397 -8.55 -24.47 22.14
C TRP A 397 -9.48 -24.78 20.98
N LYS A 398 -10.70 -24.26 20.99
CA LYS A 398 -11.70 -24.49 19.94
C LYS A 398 -12.75 -23.37 19.90
N LEU A 399 -13.28 -23.09 18.72
CA LEU A 399 -14.53 -22.36 18.51
C LEU A 399 -15.64 -23.36 18.15
N GLU A 400 -16.82 -23.21 18.75
CA GLU A 400 -18.04 -23.90 18.34
C GLU A 400 -19.15 -22.87 18.05
N GLY A 401 -20.15 -23.28 17.28
CA GLY A 401 -21.31 -22.46 16.96
C GLY A 401 -22.23 -23.13 15.94
N ALA A 402 -23.16 -22.37 15.39
CA ALA A 402 -23.98 -22.76 14.25
C ALA A 402 -24.20 -21.59 13.28
N CYS A 403 -24.67 -21.89 12.07
CA CYS A 403 -24.97 -20.89 11.05
C CYS A 403 -26.09 -21.34 10.09
N GLY A 404 -26.68 -20.39 9.36
CA GLY A 404 -27.73 -20.65 8.38
C GLY A 404 -28.38 -19.37 7.84
N ILE A 405 -29.34 -19.54 6.93
CA ILE A 405 -30.12 -18.43 6.36
C ILE A 405 -31.11 -17.90 7.41
N ASP A 406 -31.25 -16.58 7.53
CA ASP A 406 -32.22 -15.94 8.42
C ASP A 406 -33.66 -16.18 7.92
N ASP A 407 -34.53 -16.72 8.78
CA ASP A 407 -35.96 -16.93 8.47
C ASP A 407 -36.67 -15.61 8.12
N GLY A 408 -36.17 -14.47 8.60
CA GLY A 408 -36.63 -13.11 8.30
C GLY A 408 -36.32 -12.61 6.88
N THR A 409 -35.64 -13.39 6.04
CA THR A 409 -35.49 -13.10 4.60
C THR A 409 -36.82 -13.19 3.85
N ASP A 410 -36.95 -12.58 2.66
CA ASP A 410 -38.24 -12.60 1.92
C ASP A 410 -38.35 -13.77 0.93
N GLY A 411 -37.22 -14.33 0.46
CA GLY A 411 -37.18 -15.38 -0.55
C GLY A 411 -36.06 -16.42 -0.35
N ASP A 412 -35.77 -17.21 -1.38
CA ASP A 412 -34.98 -18.44 -1.26
C ASP A 412 -33.46 -18.23 -1.43
N GLY A 413 -32.86 -17.45 -0.52
CA GLY A 413 -31.41 -17.23 -0.46
C GLY A 413 -30.59 -18.52 -0.29
N SER A 414 -29.35 -18.50 -0.77
CA SER A 414 -28.42 -19.63 -0.82
C SER A 414 -26.97 -19.23 -0.55
N VAL A 415 -26.44 -19.67 0.60
CA VAL A 415 -25.13 -19.24 1.12
C VAL A 415 -24.27 -20.45 1.52
N GLU A 416 -22.98 -20.43 1.19
CA GLU A 416 -21.99 -21.32 1.81
C GLU A 416 -21.31 -20.60 2.98
N PHE A 417 -21.36 -21.20 4.17
CA PHE A 417 -20.68 -20.67 5.35
C PHE A 417 -19.34 -21.36 5.54
N ARG A 418 -18.26 -20.58 5.67
CA ARG A 418 -16.90 -21.12 5.88
C ARG A 418 -16.22 -20.45 7.08
N VAL A 419 -15.38 -21.20 7.78
CA VAL A 419 -14.52 -20.68 8.86
C VAL A 419 -13.06 -20.84 8.44
N MET A 420 -12.30 -19.74 8.43
CA MET A 420 -10.93 -19.71 7.91
C MET A 420 -9.90 -19.28 8.95
N SER A 421 -8.67 -19.81 8.83
CA SER A 421 -7.47 -19.39 9.59
C SER A 421 -6.70 -18.24 8.94
N GLY A 422 -7.24 -17.66 7.87
CA GLY A 422 -6.51 -16.73 6.99
C GLY A 422 -5.53 -17.40 6.01
N SER A 423 -5.16 -18.67 6.19
CA SER A 423 -4.37 -19.45 5.21
C SER A 423 -5.01 -20.77 4.76
N GLU A 424 -6.01 -21.28 5.48
CA GLU A 424 -6.75 -22.50 5.16
C GLU A 424 -8.22 -22.34 5.55
N VAL A 425 -9.13 -22.93 4.76
CA VAL A 425 -10.52 -23.17 5.16
C VAL A 425 -10.51 -24.33 6.16
N LEU A 426 -10.98 -24.09 7.38
CA LEU A 426 -11.00 -25.06 8.48
C LEU A 426 -12.32 -25.84 8.54
N TRP A 427 -13.40 -25.26 8.02
CA TRP A 427 -14.74 -25.84 7.96
C TRP A 427 -15.59 -25.16 6.88
N SER A 428 -16.54 -25.91 6.31
CA SER A 428 -17.61 -25.42 5.42
C SER A 428 -18.94 -26.10 5.79
N SER A 429 -20.05 -25.38 5.64
CA SER A 429 -21.41 -25.92 5.78
C SER A 429 -21.87 -26.77 4.59
N GLY A 430 -21.28 -26.55 3.41
CA GLY A 430 -21.95 -26.73 2.12
C GLY A 430 -23.03 -25.66 1.88
N VAL A 431 -23.73 -25.70 0.74
CA VAL A 431 -24.82 -24.75 0.44
C VAL A 431 -25.97 -24.90 1.46
N MET A 432 -26.26 -23.83 2.18
CA MET A 432 -27.44 -23.69 3.03
C MET A 432 -28.52 -22.89 2.29
N LYS A 433 -29.79 -23.27 2.43
CA LYS A 433 -30.95 -22.51 1.94
C LYS A 433 -31.94 -22.22 3.08
N ARG A 434 -32.90 -21.31 2.86
CA ARG A 434 -33.94 -20.94 3.83
C ARG A 434 -34.69 -22.18 4.36
N GLY A 435 -35.08 -22.15 5.63
CA GLY A 435 -35.82 -23.24 6.28
C GLY A 435 -35.00 -24.48 6.64
N MET A 436 -33.72 -24.57 6.23
CA MET A 436 -32.81 -25.60 6.73
C MET A 436 -32.47 -25.33 8.21
N PRO A 437 -32.38 -26.37 9.07
CA PRO A 437 -31.97 -26.20 10.46
C PRO A 437 -30.50 -25.76 10.55
N ALA A 438 -30.18 -24.90 11.51
CA ALA A 438 -28.84 -24.31 11.65
C ALA A 438 -27.72 -25.36 11.72
N LYS A 439 -26.72 -25.20 10.84
CA LYS A 439 -25.59 -26.10 10.69
C LYS A 439 -24.56 -25.86 11.78
N LYS A 440 -24.38 -26.83 12.68
CA LYS A 440 -23.36 -26.75 13.75
C LYS A 440 -21.94 -26.95 13.20
N PHE A 441 -20.98 -26.23 13.78
CA PHE A 441 -19.55 -26.34 13.49
C PHE A 441 -18.70 -26.40 14.77
N SER A 442 -17.49 -26.94 14.64
CA SER A 442 -16.55 -27.16 15.74
C SER A 442 -15.13 -27.16 15.20
N VAL A 443 -14.34 -26.11 15.50
CA VAL A 443 -13.09 -25.76 14.81
C VAL A 443 -11.93 -25.62 15.80
N PRO A 444 -10.81 -26.36 15.64
CA PRO A 444 -9.67 -26.30 16.56
C PRO A 444 -8.82 -25.03 16.38
N VAL A 445 -8.47 -24.40 17.50
CA VAL A 445 -7.76 -23.10 17.58
C VAL A 445 -6.36 -23.27 18.19
N ALA A 446 -6.25 -23.87 19.38
CA ALA A 446 -4.99 -23.91 20.14
C ALA A 446 -3.85 -24.61 19.38
N GLU A 447 -4.12 -25.80 18.85
CA GLU A 447 -3.16 -26.67 18.15
C GLU A 447 -2.58 -26.02 16.89
N ASN A 448 -3.26 -24.98 16.37
CA ASN A 448 -2.93 -24.32 15.12
C ASN A 448 -2.20 -22.97 15.30
N GLY A 449 -2.02 -22.51 16.55
CA GLY A 449 -1.41 -21.20 16.85
C GLY A 449 -2.22 -20.00 16.37
N ILE A 450 -3.53 -20.18 16.15
CA ILE A 450 -4.42 -19.16 15.59
C ILE A 450 -4.75 -18.10 16.66
N ARG A 451 -4.63 -16.83 16.27
CA ARG A 451 -5.14 -15.66 17.00
C ARG A 451 -6.28 -14.96 16.26
N HIS A 452 -6.48 -15.22 14.97
CA HIS A 452 -7.57 -14.65 14.18
C HIS A 452 -8.28 -15.73 13.34
N LEU A 453 -9.60 -15.83 13.52
CA LEU A 453 -10.47 -16.56 12.61
C LEU A 453 -11.21 -15.56 11.72
N TYR A 454 -11.65 -16.02 10.55
CA TYR A 454 -12.49 -15.25 9.64
C TYR A 454 -13.74 -16.06 9.36
N LEU A 455 -14.91 -15.49 9.67
CA LEU A 455 -16.22 -16.05 9.37
C LEU A 455 -16.63 -15.55 7.99
N MET A 456 -16.91 -16.46 7.06
CA MET A 456 -17.25 -16.17 5.68
C MET A 456 -18.69 -16.62 5.37
N ALA A 457 -19.52 -15.73 4.86
CA ALA A 457 -20.80 -16.09 4.25
C ALA A 457 -20.69 -15.81 2.75
N ASP A 458 -20.44 -16.85 1.95
CA ASP A 458 -20.17 -16.73 0.53
C ASP A 458 -21.45 -16.95 -0.30
N ARG A 459 -21.64 -16.09 -1.30
CA ARG A 459 -22.73 -16.23 -2.28
C ARG A 459 -22.53 -17.48 -3.13
N VAL A 460 -23.63 -18.15 -3.49
CA VAL A 460 -23.58 -19.38 -4.32
C VAL A 460 -24.03 -19.12 -5.75
N GLU A 461 -25.18 -18.48 -5.93
CA GLU A 461 -25.78 -18.24 -7.25
C GLU A 461 -25.81 -16.71 -7.53
N ASN A 462 -26.90 -16.07 -7.12
CA ASN A 462 -27.05 -14.61 -7.12
C ASN A 462 -26.67 -14.04 -5.73
N ASN A 463 -27.32 -12.96 -5.28
CA ASN A 463 -27.12 -12.35 -3.96
C ASN A 463 -28.46 -11.93 -3.29
N SER A 464 -29.60 -12.32 -3.87
CA SER A 464 -30.92 -11.94 -3.37
C SER A 464 -31.28 -12.84 -2.19
N TYR A 465 -31.77 -12.23 -1.11
CA TYR A 465 -32.29 -12.94 0.07
C TYR A 465 -31.23 -13.73 0.87
N ASP A 466 -29.94 -13.54 0.58
CA ASP A 466 -28.77 -14.16 1.23
C ASP A 466 -28.49 -13.58 2.64
N HIS A 467 -29.54 -13.40 3.44
CA HIS A 467 -29.45 -13.00 4.83
C HIS A 467 -28.93 -14.19 5.65
N ALA A 468 -27.84 -13.98 6.38
CA ALA A 468 -27.02 -15.04 6.92
C ALA A 468 -26.70 -14.78 8.39
N ASP A 469 -27.03 -15.73 9.26
CA ASP A 469 -26.88 -15.61 10.71
C ASP A 469 -25.80 -16.58 11.24
N TRP A 470 -24.88 -16.07 12.07
CA TRP A 470 -23.92 -16.83 12.86
C TRP A 470 -24.33 -16.83 14.33
N VAL A 471 -24.61 -17.98 14.93
CA VAL A 471 -25.32 -18.09 16.21
C VAL A 471 -24.71 -19.16 17.13
N ASP A 472 -25.12 -19.18 18.40
CA ASP A 472 -24.61 -20.10 19.45
C ASP A 472 -23.05 -20.08 19.56
N LEU A 473 -22.41 -18.95 19.22
CA LEU A 473 -20.95 -18.81 19.13
C LEU A 473 -20.27 -18.92 20.51
N VAL A 474 -19.41 -19.92 20.69
CA VAL A 474 -18.79 -20.29 21.98
C VAL A 474 -17.30 -20.64 21.82
N TRP A 475 -16.45 -19.97 22.60
CA TRP A 475 -15.07 -20.38 22.83
C TRP A 475 -15.01 -21.54 23.82
N LYS A 476 -14.27 -22.60 23.50
CA LYS A 476 -13.91 -23.66 24.46
C LYS A 476 -12.50 -23.41 25.00
N THR A 477 -12.37 -23.48 26.32
CA THR A 477 -11.16 -23.16 27.08
C THR A 477 -10.62 -24.37 27.83
N GLY A 478 -9.32 -24.40 28.10
CA GLY A 478 -8.66 -25.47 28.85
C GLY A 478 -7.26 -25.81 28.35
N GLY A 479 -6.53 -26.56 29.18
CA GLY A 479 -5.14 -26.96 28.93
C GLY A 479 -4.13 -25.85 29.24
N GLU A 480 -2.92 -26.27 29.62
CA GLU A 480 -1.79 -25.37 29.83
C GLU A 480 -1.14 -24.94 28.49
N PRO A 481 -0.49 -23.76 28.45
CA PRO A 481 0.16 -23.27 27.24
C PRO A 481 1.41 -24.09 26.89
N GLN A 482 1.33 -24.92 25.85
CA GLN A 482 2.52 -25.55 25.26
C GLN A 482 3.50 -24.49 24.74
N GLY A 483 4.76 -24.59 25.18
CA GLY A 483 5.85 -23.72 24.75
C GLY A 483 6.27 -23.96 23.31
N MET A 484 6.01 -23.00 22.44
CA MET A 484 6.33 -23.06 21.01
C MET A 484 7.85 -22.85 20.79
N LYS A 485 8.45 -23.67 19.92
CA LYS A 485 9.86 -23.58 19.52
C LYS A 485 9.97 -23.38 18.01
N GLY A 486 10.28 -22.16 17.58
CA GLY A 486 10.41 -21.83 16.17
C GLY A 486 11.49 -22.65 15.47
N ALA A 487 11.17 -23.19 14.30
CA ALA A 487 12.03 -24.05 13.51
C ALA A 487 12.11 -23.60 12.03
N VAL A 488 12.75 -24.42 11.18
CA VAL A 488 12.80 -24.19 9.74
C VAL A 488 11.81 -25.13 9.04
N VAL A 489 10.78 -24.55 8.42
CA VAL A 489 9.82 -25.23 7.56
C VAL A 489 10.33 -25.13 6.12
N ASN A 490 10.58 -26.25 5.45
CA ASN A 490 10.99 -26.27 4.05
C ASN A 490 9.78 -26.59 3.16
N ALA A 491 9.43 -25.66 2.27
CA ALA A 491 8.19 -25.73 1.48
C ALA A 491 8.14 -26.94 0.53
N ALA A 492 9.28 -27.48 0.09
CA ALA A 492 9.32 -28.71 -0.71
C ALA A 492 8.76 -29.93 0.04
N LYS A 493 8.79 -29.95 1.38
CA LYS A 493 8.17 -31.02 2.18
C LYS A 493 6.63 -31.04 2.10
N PHE A 494 6.02 -29.97 1.59
CA PHE A 494 4.58 -29.80 1.42
C PHE A 494 4.16 -29.94 -0.06
N GLY A 495 5.08 -30.37 -0.94
CA GLY A 495 4.81 -30.60 -2.35
C GLY A 495 5.11 -29.44 -3.29
N MET A 496 5.73 -28.34 -2.83
CA MET A 496 6.20 -27.29 -3.75
C MET A 496 7.34 -27.81 -4.63
N VAL A 497 7.17 -27.74 -5.95
CA VAL A 497 8.14 -28.18 -6.97
C VAL A 497 8.46 -27.00 -7.90
N PRO A 498 9.75 -26.65 -8.09
CA PRO A 498 10.11 -25.57 -9.00
C PRO A 498 10.02 -26.01 -10.47
N GLY A 499 9.65 -25.08 -11.36
CA GLY A 499 9.66 -25.24 -12.81
C GLY A 499 8.43 -25.95 -13.41
N VAL A 500 7.48 -26.41 -12.60
CA VAL A 500 6.23 -27.02 -13.10
C VAL A 500 5.12 -25.98 -13.24
N ARG A 501 4.42 -26.01 -14.38
CA ARG A 501 3.20 -25.23 -14.62
C ARG A 501 1.99 -25.92 -13.98
N LYS A 502 1.97 -25.90 -12.65
CA LYS A 502 0.89 -26.40 -11.78
C LYS A 502 0.82 -25.50 -10.56
N ASP A 503 -0.38 -25.24 -10.03
CA ASP A 503 -0.54 -24.36 -8.88
C ASP A 503 0.25 -24.84 -7.64
N GLN A 504 1.00 -23.92 -7.06
CA GLN A 504 1.81 -24.10 -5.86
C GLN A 504 1.16 -23.50 -4.61
N GLY A 505 0.04 -22.77 -4.76
CA GLY A 505 -0.69 -22.09 -3.70
C GLY A 505 -1.07 -23.00 -2.52
N PRO A 506 -1.78 -24.13 -2.75
CA PRO A 506 -2.16 -25.04 -1.68
C PRO A 506 -0.96 -25.59 -0.89
N ALA A 507 0.09 -26.05 -1.59
CA ALA A 507 1.32 -26.57 -0.98
C ALA A 507 2.04 -25.50 -0.13
N LEU A 508 2.11 -24.26 -0.62
CA LEU A 508 2.69 -23.13 0.09
C LEU A 508 1.87 -22.77 1.34
N ARG A 509 0.53 -22.78 1.26
CA ARG A 509 -0.34 -22.44 2.40
C ARG A 509 -0.30 -23.47 3.52
N SER A 510 -0.21 -24.77 3.22
CA SER A 510 -0.01 -25.77 4.29
C SER A 510 1.37 -25.64 4.96
N ALA A 511 2.41 -25.19 4.23
CA ALA A 511 3.69 -24.84 4.84
C ALA A 511 3.61 -23.58 5.73
N ILE A 512 2.81 -22.58 5.34
CA ILE A 512 2.52 -21.38 6.15
C ILE A 512 1.73 -21.76 7.43
N SER A 513 0.69 -22.58 7.31
CA SER A 513 -0.04 -23.09 8.47
C SER A 513 0.87 -23.87 9.43
N ALA A 514 1.82 -24.67 8.91
CA ALA A 514 2.80 -25.37 9.73
C ALA A 514 3.72 -24.43 10.55
N LEU A 515 4.05 -23.24 10.03
CA LEU A 515 4.73 -22.20 10.80
C LEU A 515 3.83 -21.61 11.91
N ARG A 516 2.54 -21.38 11.63
CA ARG A 516 1.61 -20.85 12.63
C ARG A 516 1.49 -21.78 13.83
N LYS A 517 1.38 -23.11 13.60
CA LYS A 517 1.37 -24.12 14.68
C LYS A 517 2.65 -24.13 15.52
N GLN A 518 3.77 -23.65 14.96
CA GLN A 518 5.08 -23.57 15.62
C GLN A 518 5.37 -22.21 16.26
N GLY A 519 4.44 -21.25 16.20
CA GLY A 519 4.60 -19.92 16.78
C GLY A 519 5.56 -18.99 15.99
N GLY A 520 5.81 -19.29 14.73
CA GLY A 520 6.77 -18.59 13.86
C GLY A 520 7.96 -19.47 13.46
N GLY A 521 8.97 -18.83 12.85
CA GLY A 521 10.15 -19.52 12.31
C GLY A 521 10.51 -19.09 10.90
N VAL A 522 11.20 -19.96 10.17
CA VAL A 522 11.69 -19.68 8.80
C VAL A 522 10.99 -20.59 7.78
N LEU A 523 10.29 -20.01 6.81
CA LEU A 523 9.83 -20.70 5.60
C LEU A 523 10.95 -20.64 4.56
N ASN A 524 11.64 -21.76 4.36
CA ASN A 524 12.63 -21.90 3.30
C ASN A 524 11.96 -22.43 2.02
N ILE A 525 11.85 -21.58 1.01
CA ILE A 525 11.47 -21.96 -0.36
C ILE A 525 12.77 -22.24 -1.13
N PRO A 526 12.96 -23.44 -1.72
CA PRO A 526 14.11 -23.70 -2.60
C PRO A 526 14.10 -22.74 -3.80
N ARG A 527 15.28 -22.38 -4.33
CA ARG A 527 15.34 -21.47 -5.47
C ARG A 527 14.69 -22.07 -6.72
N GLY A 528 13.71 -21.38 -7.30
CA GLY A 528 13.11 -21.79 -8.58
C GLY A 528 12.05 -20.84 -9.13
N VAL A 529 11.33 -21.30 -10.14
CA VAL A 529 10.13 -20.64 -10.67
C VAL A 529 8.91 -21.41 -10.17
N TYR A 530 7.91 -20.74 -9.63
CA TYR A 530 6.71 -21.35 -9.06
C TYR A 530 5.46 -20.67 -9.62
N HIS A 531 4.52 -21.47 -10.14
CA HIS A 531 3.30 -20.96 -10.77
C HIS A 531 2.12 -20.96 -9.79
N PHE A 532 1.31 -19.92 -9.83
CA PHE A 532 0.13 -19.73 -8.98
C PHE A 532 -1.07 -19.33 -9.82
N TYR A 533 -2.22 -19.92 -9.53
CA TYR A 533 -3.43 -19.80 -10.35
C TYR A 533 -4.66 -19.38 -9.51
N PRO A 534 -5.74 -18.87 -10.12
CA PRO A 534 -6.95 -18.47 -9.41
C PRO A 534 -7.65 -19.66 -8.72
N GLU A 535 -7.65 -20.85 -9.32
CA GLU A 535 -8.45 -22.01 -8.88
C GLU A 535 -8.01 -22.56 -7.51
N GLY A 536 -6.72 -22.42 -7.18
CA GLY A 536 -6.19 -22.76 -5.86
C GLY A 536 -5.83 -21.54 -5.01
N ALA A 537 -6.28 -20.34 -5.38
CA ALA A 537 -6.22 -19.15 -4.51
C ALA A 537 -7.24 -19.24 -3.35
N LEU A 538 -7.17 -18.30 -2.40
CA LEU A 538 -8.21 -18.10 -1.39
C LEU A 538 -9.05 -16.88 -1.74
N ASN A 539 -10.33 -17.10 -2.02
CA ASN A 539 -11.32 -16.05 -2.18
C ASN A 539 -11.61 -15.40 -0.81
N MET A 540 -11.26 -14.11 -0.69
CA MET A 540 -11.37 -13.30 0.53
C MET A 540 -12.04 -11.96 0.22
N SER A 541 -12.79 -11.38 1.16
CA SER A 541 -13.48 -10.10 0.98
C SER A 541 -12.99 -9.06 2.00
N PHE A 542 -12.21 -8.10 1.54
CA PHE A 542 -11.74 -6.97 2.36
C PHE A 542 -11.55 -5.74 1.46
N ASN A 543 -11.54 -4.53 2.02
CA ASN A 543 -11.32 -3.33 1.23
C ASN A 543 -9.83 -3.04 1.05
N ILE A 544 -9.45 -2.55 -0.13
CA ILE A 544 -8.06 -2.24 -0.52
C ILE A 544 -8.02 -0.76 -0.89
N SER A 545 -7.32 0.08 -0.13
CA SER A 545 -7.33 1.52 -0.39
C SER A 545 -6.67 1.90 -1.73
N ASN A 546 -7.17 2.98 -2.32
CA ASN A 546 -6.75 3.57 -3.59
C ASN A 546 -6.80 2.60 -4.79
N HIS A 547 -7.64 1.57 -4.68
CA HIS A 547 -7.92 0.54 -5.69
C HIS A 547 -9.42 0.46 -6.02
N ASP A 548 -9.76 -0.22 -7.12
CA ASP A 548 -11.14 -0.64 -7.35
C ASP A 548 -11.53 -1.73 -6.33
N GLN A 549 -12.83 -1.87 -6.07
CA GLN A 549 -13.33 -2.66 -4.94
C GLN A 549 -14.12 -3.89 -5.41
N PRO A 550 -13.55 -4.84 -6.18
CA PRO A 550 -14.24 -6.10 -6.47
C PRO A 550 -14.59 -6.78 -5.15
N LEU A 551 -15.74 -7.45 -5.10
CA LEU A 551 -16.29 -8.01 -3.85
C LEU A 551 -15.40 -9.10 -3.25
N VAL A 552 -14.77 -9.88 -4.13
CA VAL A 552 -13.87 -10.98 -3.79
C VAL A 552 -12.51 -10.69 -4.41
N HIS A 553 -11.46 -10.91 -3.64
CA HIS A 553 -10.08 -10.96 -4.12
C HIS A 553 -9.59 -12.42 -4.04
N PRO A 554 -9.18 -13.04 -5.16
CA PRO A 554 -8.48 -14.32 -5.12
C PRO A 554 -7.03 -14.07 -4.66
N VAL A 555 -6.68 -14.56 -3.47
CA VAL A 555 -5.37 -14.35 -2.85
C VAL A 555 -4.52 -15.62 -2.92
N CYS A 556 -3.40 -15.59 -3.64
CA CYS A 556 -2.59 -16.79 -3.85
C CYS A 556 -1.68 -17.11 -2.63
N VAL A 557 -0.93 -16.12 -2.13
CA VAL A 557 0.01 -16.27 -1.00
C VAL A 557 -0.44 -15.46 0.21
N THR A 558 -1.11 -16.15 1.14
CA THR A 558 -1.69 -15.57 2.37
C THR A 558 -0.75 -15.71 3.56
N LEU A 559 0.04 -14.68 3.85
CA LEU A 559 0.82 -14.50 5.07
C LEU A 559 -0.05 -13.84 6.16
N THR A 560 -1.15 -14.50 6.49
CA THR A 560 -2.20 -13.99 7.37
C THR A 560 -2.13 -14.61 8.76
N ASP A 561 -2.37 -13.83 9.81
CA ASP A 561 -2.29 -14.24 11.22
C ASP A 561 -0.97 -14.98 11.56
N LEU A 562 0.16 -14.34 11.28
CA LEU A 562 1.50 -14.86 11.55
C LEU A 562 2.24 -14.01 12.57
N ARG A 563 3.13 -14.65 13.34
CA ARG A 563 4.03 -13.99 14.29
C ARG A 563 5.46 -14.49 14.11
N ASN A 564 6.45 -13.59 14.11
CA ASN A 564 7.88 -13.93 14.05
C ASN A 564 8.25 -14.84 12.85
N VAL A 565 7.75 -14.53 11.65
CA VAL A 565 7.96 -15.33 10.44
C VAL A 565 8.98 -14.70 9.50
N ARG A 566 9.84 -15.53 8.90
CA ARG A 566 10.76 -15.16 7.83
C ARG A 566 10.58 -16.06 6.61
N VAL A 567 10.18 -15.49 5.48
CA VAL A 567 10.08 -16.18 4.19
C VAL A 567 11.38 -15.99 3.44
N GLU A 568 12.19 -17.04 3.35
CA GLU A 568 13.41 -17.09 2.55
C GLU A 568 13.07 -17.62 1.15
N GLY A 569 12.82 -16.70 0.21
CA GLY A 569 12.52 -17.00 -1.20
C GLY A 569 13.74 -17.47 -2.00
N ASN A 570 14.96 -17.24 -1.50
CA ASN A 570 16.23 -17.70 -2.08
C ASN A 570 16.50 -17.29 -3.54
N GLY A 571 15.92 -16.17 -4.00
CA GLY A 571 16.02 -15.71 -5.39
C GLY A 571 15.11 -16.50 -6.33
N SER A 572 13.94 -16.92 -5.84
CA SER A 572 12.86 -17.53 -6.61
C SER A 572 12.00 -16.48 -7.30
N LEU A 573 11.34 -16.89 -8.39
CA LEU A 573 10.31 -16.14 -9.09
C LEU A 573 8.96 -16.82 -8.89
N PHE A 574 8.00 -16.10 -8.34
CA PHE A 574 6.60 -16.50 -8.31
C PHE A 574 5.90 -15.89 -9.53
N LEU A 575 5.31 -16.75 -10.37
CA LEU A 575 4.55 -16.40 -11.58
C LEU A 575 3.06 -16.57 -11.33
N PHE A 576 2.30 -15.50 -11.50
CA PHE A 576 0.87 -15.48 -11.24
C PHE A 576 0.06 -15.48 -12.55
N HIS A 577 -1.01 -16.25 -12.53
CA HIS A 577 -1.96 -16.45 -13.63
C HIS A 577 -3.33 -15.86 -13.26
N GLY A 578 -4.05 -15.38 -14.27
CA GLY A 578 -5.32 -14.68 -14.10
C GLY A 578 -5.24 -13.40 -13.24
N LYS A 579 -6.41 -12.84 -12.91
CA LYS A 579 -6.55 -11.65 -12.05
C LYS A 579 -6.56 -12.06 -10.58
N VAL A 580 -5.42 -11.92 -9.91
CA VAL A 580 -5.21 -12.36 -8.51
C VAL A 580 -4.39 -11.34 -7.71
N VAL A 581 -4.57 -11.34 -6.38
CA VAL A 581 -3.66 -10.70 -5.42
C VAL A 581 -2.51 -11.69 -5.13
N PRO A 582 -1.26 -11.40 -5.52
CA PRO A 582 -0.16 -12.34 -5.39
C PRO A 582 0.22 -12.60 -3.94
N LEU A 583 0.50 -11.52 -3.19
CA LEU A 583 0.94 -11.56 -1.79
C LEU A 583 -0.01 -10.75 -0.89
N LEU A 584 -0.39 -11.32 0.25
CA LEU A 584 -1.11 -10.63 1.32
C LEU A 584 -0.38 -10.89 2.65
N VAL A 585 0.02 -9.82 3.35
CA VAL A 585 0.45 -9.86 4.75
C VAL A 585 -0.65 -9.20 5.58
N MET A 586 -1.37 -9.96 6.40
CA MET A 586 -2.53 -9.44 7.13
C MET A 586 -2.59 -9.90 8.59
N ASP A 587 -3.03 -9.02 9.49
CA ASP A 587 -3.22 -9.30 10.93
C ASP A 587 -1.98 -9.89 11.64
N SER A 588 -0.78 -9.56 11.15
CA SER A 588 0.48 -10.26 11.46
C SER A 588 1.54 -9.36 12.12
N GLU A 589 2.38 -9.91 12.99
CA GLU A 589 3.48 -9.18 13.66
C GLU A 589 4.86 -9.78 13.34
N ASN A 590 5.84 -8.93 13.03
CA ASN A 590 7.24 -9.32 12.80
C ASN A 590 7.36 -10.37 11.68
N VAL A 591 6.91 -9.97 10.48
CA VAL A 591 6.96 -10.79 9.26
C VAL A 591 7.99 -10.19 8.30
N SER A 592 8.86 -11.05 7.78
CA SER A 592 9.91 -10.66 6.83
C SER A 592 9.87 -11.54 5.57
N ILE A 593 10.01 -10.93 4.39
CA ILE A 593 10.10 -11.62 3.09
C ILE A 593 11.44 -11.25 2.45
N ASN A 594 12.23 -12.28 2.11
CA ASN A 594 13.63 -12.13 1.74
C ASN A 594 13.95 -12.81 0.39
N ARG A 595 14.53 -12.08 -0.56
CA ARG A 595 15.01 -12.57 -1.88
C ARG A 595 13.91 -13.27 -2.68
N LEU A 596 12.90 -12.53 -3.12
CA LEU A 596 11.73 -13.07 -3.85
C LEU A 596 11.31 -12.12 -4.98
N SER A 597 11.08 -12.66 -6.18
CA SER A 597 10.46 -11.94 -7.29
C SER A 597 9.00 -12.33 -7.48
N VAL A 598 8.14 -11.37 -7.82
CA VAL A 598 6.73 -11.53 -8.21
C VAL A 598 6.56 -10.98 -9.61
N ASP A 599 5.94 -11.75 -10.51
CA ASP A 599 5.54 -11.28 -11.84
C ASP A 599 4.29 -12.04 -12.31
N TYR A 600 3.60 -11.53 -13.32
CA TYR A 600 2.51 -12.23 -13.99
C TYR A 600 3.00 -12.80 -15.32
N GLU A 601 2.48 -13.98 -15.69
CA GLU A 601 2.82 -14.65 -16.95
C GLU A 601 2.47 -13.75 -18.14
N ARG A 602 1.21 -13.28 -18.19
CA ARG A 602 0.76 -12.19 -19.06
C ARG A 602 0.77 -10.87 -18.27
N SER A 603 1.53 -9.89 -18.73
CA SER A 603 1.39 -8.51 -18.26
C SER A 603 -0.01 -8.00 -18.57
N TYR A 604 -0.60 -7.14 -17.75
CA TYR A 604 -1.97 -6.64 -17.96
C TYR A 604 -2.06 -5.54 -19.03
N CYS A 605 -0.99 -4.77 -19.24
CA CYS A 605 -0.89 -3.88 -20.39
C CYS A 605 -0.64 -4.70 -21.67
N THR A 606 -0.76 -4.06 -22.84
CA THR A 606 -0.31 -4.62 -24.11
C THR A 606 0.75 -3.68 -24.69
N GLU A 607 1.96 -4.18 -24.94
CA GLU A 607 3.02 -3.37 -25.56
C GLU A 607 3.02 -3.55 -27.08
N ALA A 608 2.96 -2.42 -27.81
CA ALA A 608 2.89 -2.37 -29.27
C ALA A 608 4.07 -1.55 -29.83
N ARG A 609 4.80 -2.10 -30.79
CA ARG A 609 5.95 -1.46 -31.43
C ARG A 609 5.49 -0.61 -32.62
N VAL A 610 5.84 0.66 -32.67
CA VAL A 610 5.51 1.54 -33.81
C VAL A 610 6.30 1.09 -35.05
N LEU A 611 5.61 0.89 -36.17
CA LEU A 611 6.19 0.61 -37.48
C LEU A 611 6.29 1.88 -38.32
N ASN A 612 5.20 2.65 -38.39
CA ASN A 612 5.08 3.90 -39.13
C ASN A 612 4.11 4.84 -38.40
N ALA A 613 4.27 6.15 -38.56
CA ALA A 613 3.31 7.15 -38.09
C ALA A 613 3.21 8.27 -39.13
N ASP A 614 2.00 8.51 -39.63
CA ASP A 614 1.70 9.55 -40.62
C ASP A 614 0.73 10.61 -40.03
N ASP A 615 0.27 11.53 -40.86
CA ASP A 615 -0.56 12.66 -40.42
C ASP A 615 -2.04 12.30 -40.16
N ARG A 616 -2.43 11.03 -40.39
CA ARG A 616 -3.75 10.45 -40.15
C ARG A 616 -3.68 9.20 -39.25
N SER A 617 -2.73 8.30 -39.51
CA SER A 617 -2.69 6.96 -38.92
C SER A 617 -1.34 6.59 -38.29
N THR A 618 -1.35 5.57 -37.44
CA THR A 618 -0.14 4.94 -36.91
C THR A 618 -0.22 3.43 -37.13
N GLU A 619 0.78 2.85 -37.76
CA GLU A 619 0.89 1.40 -37.94
C GLU A 619 1.77 0.81 -36.84
N VAL A 620 1.31 -0.25 -36.21
CA VAL A 620 1.96 -0.91 -35.06
C VAL A 620 2.04 -2.42 -35.25
N GLU A 621 2.96 -3.05 -34.53
CA GLU A 621 3.07 -4.50 -34.38
C GLU A 621 2.90 -4.88 -32.90
N ILE A 622 2.11 -5.92 -32.63
CA ILE A 622 1.94 -6.50 -31.30
C ILE A 622 2.37 -7.96 -31.36
N ASP A 623 3.26 -8.41 -30.47
CA ASP A 623 3.51 -9.84 -30.30
C ASP A 623 2.27 -10.49 -29.68
N LYS A 624 1.42 -11.07 -30.53
CA LYS A 624 0.18 -11.75 -30.15
C LYS A 624 0.41 -13.00 -29.27
N LYS A 625 1.66 -13.49 -29.14
CA LYS A 625 2.02 -14.55 -28.18
C LYS A 625 2.26 -14.01 -26.78
N ALA A 626 3.00 -12.91 -26.64
CA ALA A 626 3.23 -12.25 -25.34
C ALA A 626 2.01 -11.46 -24.85
N TYR A 627 1.24 -10.89 -25.79
CA TYR A 627 0.06 -10.08 -25.53
C TYR A 627 -1.11 -10.54 -26.40
N PRO A 628 -1.83 -11.61 -26.03
CA PRO A 628 -2.99 -12.08 -26.77
C PRO A 628 -4.08 -11.01 -26.89
N TYR A 629 -4.62 -10.85 -28.10
CA TYR A 629 -5.67 -9.87 -28.42
C TYR A 629 -6.55 -10.33 -29.59
N GLU A 630 -7.77 -9.79 -29.61
CA GLU A 630 -8.71 -9.80 -30.74
C GLU A 630 -9.09 -8.37 -31.13
N ILE A 631 -9.61 -8.22 -32.34
CA ILE A 631 -10.26 -6.99 -32.80
C ILE A 631 -11.74 -7.31 -32.99
N ARG A 632 -12.60 -6.75 -32.13
CA ARG A 632 -14.06 -6.89 -32.22
C ARG A 632 -14.66 -5.50 -32.46
N ASN A 633 -15.53 -5.35 -33.46
CA ASN A 633 -16.16 -4.07 -33.85
C ASN A 633 -15.14 -2.91 -34.00
N ASN A 634 -14.01 -3.18 -34.67
CA ASN A 634 -12.85 -2.27 -34.82
C ASN A 634 -12.25 -1.71 -33.51
N ARG A 635 -12.44 -2.40 -32.37
CA ARG A 635 -11.81 -2.08 -31.08
C ARG A 635 -10.94 -3.23 -30.59
N PHE A 636 -9.92 -2.88 -29.78
CA PHE A 636 -9.10 -3.86 -29.06
C PHE A 636 -9.91 -4.61 -28.01
N VAL A 637 -9.78 -5.93 -27.99
CA VAL A 637 -10.09 -6.80 -26.86
C VAL A 637 -8.80 -7.54 -26.48
N PHE A 638 -8.19 -7.15 -25.37
CA PHE A 638 -7.00 -7.81 -24.82
C PHE A 638 -7.42 -9.03 -24.00
N LEU A 639 -6.78 -10.18 -24.23
CA LEU A 639 -7.17 -11.46 -23.65
C LEU A 639 -6.13 -11.96 -22.64
N GLY A 640 -6.58 -12.55 -21.53
CA GLY A 640 -5.77 -13.25 -20.54
C GLY A 640 -6.51 -14.42 -19.91
N GLU A 641 -5.83 -15.20 -19.07
CA GLU A 641 -6.43 -16.35 -18.39
C GLU A 641 -7.59 -15.91 -17.49
N GLY A 642 -8.82 -16.24 -17.88
CA GLY A 642 -10.04 -15.86 -17.15
C GLY A 642 -10.46 -14.38 -17.28
N TRP A 643 -9.91 -13.60 -18.23
CA TRP A 643 -10.33 -12.20 -18.40
C TRP A 643 -10.15 -11.63 -19.81
N GLU A 644 -10.98 -10.64 -20.13
CA GLU A 644 -10.85 -9.75 -21.28
C GLU A 644 -10.87 -8.29 -20.82
N GLU A 645 -10.14 -7.39 -21.50
CA GLU A 645 -10.20 -5.94 -21.25
C GLU A 645 -10.05 -5.11 -22.53
N GLY A 646 -10.67 -3.93 -22.56
CA GLY A 646 -10.48 -2.94 -23.62
C GLY A 646 -9.29 -2.01 -23.38
N MET A 647 -8.84 -1.36 -24.46
CA MET A 647 -7.92 -0.22 -24.39
C MET A 647 -8.68 1.08 -24.11
N GLY A 648 -8.22 1.90 -23.16
CA GLY A 648 -8.74 3.24 -22.90
C GLY A 648 -7.68 4.35 -22.89
N SER A 649 -6.41 4.03 -22.69
CA SER A 649 -5.30 4.99 -22.66
C SER A 649 -3.98 4.36 -23.12
N CYS A 650 -3.02 5.22 -23.47
CA CYS A 650 -1.69 4.85 -23.91
C CYS A 650 -0.63 5.72 -23.22
N MET A 651 0.50 5.10 -22.88
CA MET A 651 1.77 5.78 -22.62
C MET A 651 2.75 5.45 -23.75
N ALA A 652 3.61 6.39 -24.14
CA ALA A 652 4.59 6.18 -25.20
C ALA A 652 6.02 6.26 -24.64
N PHE A 653 6.82 5.27 -25.00
CA PHE A 653 8.18 5.05 -24.52
C PHE A 653 9.17 5.07 -25.68
N GLU A 654 10.28 5.77 -25.49
CA GLU A 654 11.30 5.90 -26.52
C GLU A 654 12.12 4.62 -26.69
N LYS A 655 12.35 4.27 -27.96
CA LYS A 655 13.16 3.15 -28.42
C LYS A 655 14.53 3.09 -27.73
N GLY A 656 14.72 2.07 -26.89
CA GLY A 656 16.04 1.70 -26.34
C GLY A 656 16.53 2.55 -25.15
N THR A 657 15.92 3.70 -24.87
CA THR A 657 16.15 4.45 -23.61
C THR A 657 15.19 3.99 -22.52
N GLY A 658 13.97 3.59 -22.90
CA GLY A 658 12.89 3.29 -21.95
C GLY A 658 12.37 4.53 -21.23
N HIS A 659 12.72 5.74 -21.69
CA HIS A 659 12.15 6.99 -21.17
C HIS A 659 10.72 7.15 -21.69
N ILE A 660 9.83 7.75 -20.89
CA ILE A 660 8.54 8.25 -21.41
C ILE A 660 8.82 9.46 -22.31
N ILE A 661 8.20 9.49 -23.50
CA ILE A 661 8.42 10.54 -24.48
C ILE A 661 7.90 11.88 -23.93
N ALA A 662 8.73 12.92 -24.03
CA ALA A 662 8.43 14.23 -23.46
C ALA A 662 7.18 14.87 -24.09
N ASN A 663 6.37 15.53 -23.26
CA ASN A 663 5.10 16.19 -23.61
C ASN A 663 3.99 15.27 -24.19
N THR A 664 4.08 13.94 -24.08
CA THR A 664 2.91 13.09 -24.42
C THR A 664 1.84 13.13 -23.33
N SER A 665 2.26 13.04 -22.07
CA SER A 665 1.43 12.68 -20.90
C SER A 665 0.61 11.40 -21.15
N ASP A 666 -0.48 11.18 -20.41
CA ASP A 666 -1.50 10.18 -20.75
C ASP A 666 -2.14 10.50 -22.11
N MET A 667 -2.25 9.50 -23.00
CA MET A 667 -2.90 9.63 -24.30
C MET A 667 -4.17 8.77 -24.36
N GLY A 668 -5.34 9.38 -24.11
CA GLY A 668 -6.64 8.71 -24.16
C GLY A 668 -7.00 8.18 -25.56
N TRP A 669 -7.74 7.07 -25.62
CA TRP A 669 -8.07 6.37 -26.85
C TRP A 669 -9.58 6.09 -27.01
N ASN A 670 -10.11 6.42 -28.19
CA ASN A 670 -11.46 6.02 -28.65
C ASN A 670 -11.52 5.85 -30.18
N GLY A 671 -10.37 5.63 -30.83
CA GLY A 671 -10.28 5.44 -32.28
C GLY A 671 -10.59 4.00 -32.70
N ARG A 672 -10.44 3.73 -34.00
CA ARG A 672 -10.59 2.40 -34.60
C ARG A 672 -9.23 1.74 -34.81
N VAL A 673 -9.26 0.41 -34.87
CA VAL A 673 -8.12 -0.43 -35.24
C VAL A 673 -8.49 -1.39 -36.38
N GLU A 674 -7.60 -1.50 -37.35
CA GLU A 674 -7.73 -2.35 -38.55
C GLU A 674 -6.59 -3.37 -38.63
N PRO A 675 -6.86 -4.67 -38.84
CA PRO A 675 -5.80 -5.65 -39.12
C PRO A 675 -5.15 -5.44 -40.50
N LEU A 676 -3.82 -5.36 -40.54
CA LEU A 676 -3.02 -5.27 -41.78
C LEU A 676 -2.34 -6.60 -42.17
N GLY A 677 -2.87 -7.72 -41.66
CA GLY A 677 -2.29 -9.05 -41.83
C GLY A 677 -1.14 -9.34 -40.86
N GLY A 678 -1.06 -10.60 -40.41
CA GLY A 678 -0.11 -11.04 -39.39
C GLY A 678 -0.31 -10.31 -38.06
N ASN A 679 0.79 -9.88 -37.43
CA ASN A 679 0.79 -9.13 -36.17
C ASN A 679 0.66 -7.60 -36.35
N ARG A 680 0.44 -7.12 -37.58
CA ARG A 680 0.40 -5.68 -37.90
C ARG A 680 -1.01 -5.12 -37.83
N LEU A 681 -1.14 -3.91 -37.30
CA LEU A 681 -2.39 -3.18 -37.12
C LEU A 681 -2.22 -1.73 -37.59
N ARG A 682 -3.27 -1.14 -38.17
CA ARG A 682 -3.42 0.32 -38.28
C ARG A 682 -4.27 0.82 -37.13
N LEU A 683 -3.86 1.92 -36.54
CA LEU A 683 -4.63 2.72 -35.59
C LEU A 683 -5.05 4.01 -36.30
N ASP A 684 -6.32 4.39 -36.18
CA ASP A 684 -6.83 5.70 -36.62
C ASP A 684 -6.35 6.78 -35.63
N TRP A 685 -5.03 7.03 -35.65
CA TRP A 685 -4.35 7.92 -34.73
C TRP A 685 -3.14 8.58 -35.40
N ASN A 686 -3.16 9.90 -35.55
CA ASN A 686 -1.94 10.67 -35.76
C ASN A 686 -1.21 10.76 -34.41
N LEU A 687 -0.20 9.89 -34.21
CA LEU A 687 0.75 9.99 -33.09
C LEU A 687 2.04 10.74 -33.47
N LYS A 688 2.30 10.94 -34.78
CA LYS A 688 3.41 11.74 -35.31
C LYS A 688 3.43 13.16 -34.73
N GLN A 689 2.26 13.79 -34.57
CA GLN A 689 2.10 15.10 -33.92
C GLN A 689 2.55 15.15 -32.45
N LYS A 690 2.69 13.99 -31.79
CA LYS A 690 3.20 13.85 -30.41
C LYS A 690 4.71 13.53 -30.36
N GLY A 691 5.40 13.53 -31.50
CA GLY A 691 6.84 13.22 -31.59
C GLY A 691 7.17 11.72 -31.58
N ILE A 692 6.16 10.86 -31.68
CA ILE A 692 6.32 9.40 -31.68
C ILE A 692 6.81 8.93 -33.05
N LYS A 693 7.81 8.05 -33.06
CA LYS A 693 8.59 7.67 -34.25
C LYS A 693 8.72 6.13 -34.41
N PRO A 694 9.02 5.62 -35.62
CA PRO A 694 9.23 4.20 -35.87
C PRO A 694 10.21 3.52 -34.89
N GLY A 695 9.73 2.47 -34.25
CA GLY A 695 10.45 1.66 -33.26
C GLY A 695 10.31 2.11 -31.80
N ASP A 696 9.62 3.21 -31.51
CA ASP A 696 9.14 3.50 -30.14
C ASP A 696 8.09 2.46 -29.70
N THR A 697 7.85 2.35 -28.39
CA THR A 697 6.88 1.41 -27.78
C THR A 697 5.67 2.15 -27.23
N LEU A 698 4.48 1.72 -27.62
CA LEU A 698 3.20 2.14 -27.06
C LEU A 698 2.74 1.12 -26.01
N VAL A 699 2.57 1.57 -24.77
CA VAL A 699 1.97 0.78 -23.68
C VAL A 699 0.47 1.05 -23.69
N LEU A 700 -0.29 0.15 -24.30
CA LEU A 700 -1.74 0.18 -24.39
C LEU A 700 -2.35 -0.36 -23.08
N ARG A 701 -3.24 0.41 -22.44
CA ARG A 701 -3.75 0.12 -21.10
C ARG A 701 -5.16 0.69 -20.85
N ASN A 702 -5.68 0.43 -19.65
CA ASN A 702 -6.80 1.11 -19.03
C ASN A 702 -6.37 1.57 -17.60
N TYR A 703 -7.31 2.05 -16.79
CA TYR A 703 -7.04 2.52 -15.41
C TYR A 703 -7.59 1.59 -14.32
N ASN A 704 -7.93 0.34 -14.64
CA ASN A 704 -8.46 -0.61 -13.68
C ASN A 704 -7.39 -0.96 -12.63
N ARG A 705 -7.76 -0.88 -11.35
CA ARG A 705 -6.90 -1.21 -10.20
C ARG A 705 -7.55 -2.30 -9.31
N PRO A 706 -7.89 -3.51 -9.80
CA PRO A 706 -8.62 -4.50 -8.99
C PRO A 706 -7.76 -5.27 -7.97
N HIS A 707 -6.46 -5.49 -8.26
CA HIS A 707 -5.57 -6.32 -7.44
C HIS A 707 -4.11 -5.80 -7.50
N PRO A 708 -3.56 -5.25 -6.41
CA PRO A 708 -2.15 -4.91 -6.33
C PRO A 708 -1.24 -6.14 -6.26
N GLY A 709 0.05 -5.96 -6.53
CA GLY A 709 1.06 -7.03 -6.48
C GLY A 709 1.37 -7.54 -5.06
N CYS A 710 1.16 -6.71 -4.04
CA CYS A 710 1.33 -7.04 -2.63
C CYS A 710 0.45 -6.13 -1.77
N VAL A 711 -0.24 -6.70 -0.78
CA VAL A 711 -1.01 -5.96 0.24
C VAL A 711 -0.42 -6.21 1.62
N VAL A 712 -0.27 -5.16 2.41
CA VAL A 712 0.06 -5.22 3.85
C VAL A 712 -1.05 -4.49 4.62
N TYR A 713 -1.80 -5.21 5.46
CA TYR A 713 -3.02 -4.69 6.10
C TYR A 713 -3.16 -5.14 7.56
N ARG A 714 -3.32 -4.19 8.50
CA ARG A 714 -3.30 -4.45 9.96
C ARG A 714 -2.08 -5.26 10.41
N ALA A 715 -0.94 -5.05 9.75
CA ALA A 715 0.31 -5.72 10.08
C ALA A 715 1.26 -4.78 10.84
N ARG A 716 2.12 -5.37 11.69
CA ARG A 716 3.09 -4.62 12.50
C ARG A 716 4.51 -5.17 12.34
N LYS A 717 5.52 -4.31 12.13
CA LYS A 717 6.93 -4.70 11.86
C LYS A 717 7.04 -5.61 10.63
N THR A 718 6.65 -5.09 9.47
CA THR A 718 6.75 -5.83 8.18
C THR A 718 8.04 -5.44 7.45
N VAL A 719 8.79 -6.42 6.94
CA VAL A 719 10.08 -6.18 6.28
C VAL A 719 10.19 -6.88 4.92
N LEU A 720 10.46 -6.14 3.85
CA LEU A 720 10.79 -6.67 2.52
C LEU A 720 12.28 -6.47 2.22
N ASN A 721 13.08 -7.54 2.19
CA ASN A 721 14.50 -7.47 1.82
C ASN A 721 14.73 -8.12 0.46
N ASP A 722 15.23 -7.37 -0.53
CA ASP A 722 15.51 -7.86 -1.88
C ASP A 722 14.27 -8.52 -2.53
N VAL A 723 13.13 -7.83 -2.43
CA VAL A 723 11.84 -8.27 -3.01
C VAL A 723 11.54 -7.42 -4.24
N ALA A 724 11.35 -8.06 -5.40
CA ALA A 724 11.12 -7.38 -6.67
C ALA A 724 9.71 -7.66 -7.19
N LEU A 725 8.94 -6.60 -7.48
CA LEU A 725 7.60 -6.68 -8.03
C LEU A 725 7.64 -6.21 -9.49
N HIS A 726 7.38 -7.10 -10.44
CA HIS A 726 7.65 -6.84 -11.86
C HIS A 726 6.42 -6.38 -12.66
N GLN A 727 5.19 -6.67 -12.21
CA GLN A 727 3.91 -6.23 -12.78
C GLN A 727 2.81 -6.18 -11.71
N SER A 728 1.72 -5.43 -11.96
CA SER A 728 0.50 -5.43 -11.12
C SER A 728 -0.73 -4.79 -11.77
N THR A 729 -1.94 -5.23 -11.39
CA THR A 729 -3.27 -4.68 -11.74
C THR A 729 -3.63 -3.48 -10.85
N GLY A 730 -2.89 -2.39 -11.03
CA GLY A 730 -2.86 -1.26 -10.10
C GLY A 730 -1.49 -1.19 -9.44
N MET A 731 -1.44 -0.89 -8.15
CA MET A 731 -0.16 -0.61 -7.47
C MET A 731 0.67 -1.88 -7.28
N ALA A 732 1.99 -1.75 -7.22
CA ALA A 732 2.83 -2.92 -6.94
C ALA A 732 2.71 -3.33 -5.45
N LEU A 733 2.87 -2.37 -4.54
CA LEU A 733 2.74 -2.56 -3.09
C LEU A 733 1.76 -1.54 -2.50
N LEU A 734 0.76 -2.02 -1.76
CA LEU A 734 -0.07 -1.19 -0.88
C LEU A 734 0.15 -1.59 0.58
N VAL A 735 0.31 -0.59 1.45
CA VAL A 735 0.39 -0.73 2.90
C VAL A 735 -0.70 0.12 3.53
N GLN A 736 -1.68 -0.48 4.21
CA GLN A 736 -2.81 0.24 4.80
C GLN A 736 -3.04 -0.17 6.27
N ARG A 737 -3.46 0.78 7.13
CA ARG A 737 -3.78 0.52 8.56
C ARG A 737 -2.72 -0.30 9.29
N SER A 738 -1.45 -0.04 9.01
CA SER A 738 -0.29 -0.85 9.40
C SER A 738 0.81 -0.01 10.04
N GLU A 739 1.73 -0.66 10.76
CA GLU A 739 2.69 0.01 11.66
C GLU A 739 4.10 -0.58 11.55
N ASP A 740 5.13 0.26 11.46
CA ASP A 740 6.53 -0.11 11.21
C ASP A 740 6.73 -0.96 9.92
N PHE A 741 7.04 -0.30 8.80
CA PHE A 741 7.26 -0.96 7.50
C PHE A 741 8.63 -0.63 6.90
N HIS A 742 9.47 -1.64 6.67
CA HIS A 742 10.80 -1.48 6.10
C HIS A 742 10.94 -2.22 4.75
N MET A 743 11.46 -1.55 3.72
CA MET A 743 11.84 -2.13 2.43
C MET A 743 13.30 -1.83 2.13
N LYS A 744 14.06 -2.85 1.69
CA LYS A 744 15.50 -2.73 1.47
C LYS A 744 15.99 -3.58 0.29
N GLY A 745 16.43 -2.92 -0.78
CA GLY A 745 16.76 -3.59 -2.04
C GLY A 745 15.50 -4.09 -2.76
N GLY A 746 15.70 -4.76 -3.90
CA GLY A 746 14.60 -5.09 -4.80
C GLY A 746 13.94 -3.82 -5.36
N GLY A 747 12.61 -3.76 -5.38
CA GLY A 747 11.86 -2.61 -5.89
C GLY A 747 10.71 -2.99 -6.81
N VAL A 748 10.33 -2.05 -7.68
CA VAL A 748 9.33 -2.25 -8.74
C VAL A 748 10.02 -1.97 -10.06
N MET A 749 10.37 -3.03 -10.79
CA MET A 749 11.36 -2.95 -11.85
C MET A 749 11.11 -3.93 -13.00
N VAL A 750 11.58 -3.61 -14.20
CA VAL A 750 11.36 -4.45 -15.38
C VAL A 750 12.07 -5.80 -15.20
N ARG A 751 11.35 -6.92 -15.41
CA ARG A 751 11.97 -8.25 -15.37
C ARG A 751 12.93 -8.39 -16.55
N LYS A 752 14.23 -8.43 -16.26
CA LYS A 752 15.30 -8.56 -17.27
C LYS A 752 15.03 -9.72 -18.23
N GLY A 753 15.24 -9.49 -19.52
CA GLY A 753 14.99 -10.46 -20.59
C GLY A 753 13.54 -10.57 -21.08
N THR A 754 12.58 -9.81 -20.51
CA THR A 754 11.19 -9.80 -21.03
C THR A 754 10.94 -8.81 -22.16
N GLY A 755 11.82 -7.83 -22.38
CA GLY A 755 11.65 -6.77 -23.38
C GLY A 755 10.63 -5.68 -23.01
N ARG A 756 9.85 -5.88 -21.95
CA ARG A 756 8.84 -4.94 -21.43
C ARG A 756 9.45 -3.58 -21.05
N VAL A 757 8.65 -2.52 -21.14
CA VAL A 757 8.97 -1.18 -20.57
C VAL A 757 8.04 -0.80 -19.40
N HIS A 758 6.85 -1.39 -19.32
CA HIS A 758 5.89 -1.18 -18.22
C HIS A 758 6.22 -2.05 -16.99
N THR A 759 5.87 -1.58 -15.78
CA THR A 759 5.84 -2.40 -14.55
C THR A 759 4.47 -2.40 -13.87
N ALA A 760 4.24 -1.54 -12.88
CA ALA A 760 2.98 -1.46 -12.16
C ALA A 760 1.94 -0.61 -12.92
N GLY A 761 0.69 -1.09 -12.94
CA GLY A 761 -0.44 -0.38 -13.56
C GLY A 761 -0.87 0.91 -12.85
N ALA A 762 -0.26 1.21 -11.71
CA ALA A 762 -0.33 2.43 -10.93
C ALA A 762 0.98 2.62 -10.13
N ASP A 763 0.91 3.12 -8.90
CA ASP A 763 1.99 3.42 -7.97
C ASP A 763 2.91 2.21 -7.72
N ALA A 764 4.20 2.45 -7.48
CA ALA A 764 5.12 1.39 -7.09
C ALA A 764 4.91 0.98 -5.62
N THR A 765 4.85 1.96 -4.71
CA THR A 765 4.55 1.75 -3.29
C THR A 765 3.59 2.82 -2.79
N HIS A 766 2.67 2.48 -1.90
CA HIS A 766 1.63 3.40 -1.45
C HIS A 766 1.24 3.08 0.01
N PHE A 767 1.10 4.11 0.84
CA PHE A 767 0.95 4.00 2.29
C PHE A 767 -0.22 4.86 2.78
N SER A 768 -1.26 4.21 3.31
CA SER A 768 -2.57 4.82 3.58
C SER A 768 -3.02 4.55 5.03
N ASN A 769 -3.13 5.60 5.85
CA ASN A 769 -3.31 5.53 7.31
C ASN A 769 -2.33 4.54 7.96
N THR A 770 -1.04 4.87 7.95
CA THR A 770 0.04 4.05 8.54
C THR A 770 0.74 4.81 9.66
N ARG A 771 1.48 4.13 10.55
CA ARG A 771 2.18 4.79 11.68
C ARG A 771 3.52 4.17 12.02
N GLY A 772 4.28 4.85 12.89
CA GLY A 772 5.63 4.44 13.29
C GLY A 772 6.68 4.89 12.27
N GLU A 773 7.56 3.99 11.83
CA GLU A 773 8.58 4.28 10.82
C GLU A 773 8.29 3.58 9.47
N ILE A 774 8.33 4.34 8.37
CA ILE A 774 8.43 3.83 7.00
C ILE A 774 9.86 4.04 6.52
N VAL A 775 10.56 2.95 6.21
CA VAL A 775 11.95 2.98 5.74
C VAL A 775 12.03 2.31 4.36
N VAL A 776 12.41 3.05 3.33
CA VAL A 776 12.56 2.52 1.96
C VAL A 776 13.96 2.84 1.44
N GLU A 777 14.80 1.81 1.29
CA GLU A 777 16.22 1.96 0.95
C GLU A 777 16.70 1.12 -0.22
N LYS A 778 17.58 1.70 -1.04
CA LYS A 778 18.36 0.99 -2.08
C LYS A 778 17.50 0.21 -3.08
N ALA A 779 16.24 0.59 -3.22
CA ALA A 779 15.29 0.00 -4.15
C ALA A 779 15.35 0.70 -5.52
N LEU A 780 14.95 -0.03 -6.57
CA LEU A 780 14.78 0.48 -7.93
C LEU A 780 13.29 0.55 -8.27
N PHE A 781 12.83 1.74 -8.66
CA PHE A 781 11.46 1.99 -9.11
C PHE A 781 11.52 2.52 -10.55
N GLU A 782 11.03 1.72 -11.50
CA GLU A 782 11.07 2.06 -12.93
C GLU A 782 9.85 1.54 -13.71
N GLY A 783 9.42 2.30 -14.73
CA GLY A 783 8.40 1.87 -15.71
C GLY A 783 6.97 1.79 -15.18
N MET A 784 6.71 2.21 -13.94
CA MET A 784 5.39 2.21 -13.33
C MET A 784 4.53 3.39 -13.80
N MET A 785 3.22 3.26 -13.62
CA MET A 785 2.22 4.19 -14.13
C MET A 785 1.74 5.23 -13.11
N ASP A 786 2.10 5.13 -11.83
CA ASP A 786 2.02 6.24 -10.85
C ASP A 786 3.25 6.26 -9.93
N ASP A 787 3.22 7.03 -8.85
CA ASP A 787 4.39 7.45 -8.07
C ASP A 787 5.22 6.30 -7.47
N ALA A 788 6.51 6.52 -7.22
CA ALA A 788 7.35 5.48 -6.60
C ALA A 788 6.99 5.21 -5.13
N ILE A 789 6.54 6.26 -4.44
CA ILE A 789 6.00 6.22 -3.10
C ILE A 789 4.94 7.32 -2.95
N ASN A 790 3.77 6.99 -2.40
CA ASN A 790 2.83 7.93 -1.81
C ASN A 790 2.64 7.58 -0.32
N VAL A 791 2.64 8.56 0.58
CA VAL A 791 2.37 8.38 2.01
C VAL A 791 1.36 9.43 2.49
N HIS A 792 0.19 8.98 2.96
CA HIS A 792 -0.89 9.85 3.42
C HIS A 792 -1.77 9.19 4.51
N SER A 793 -2.60 10.01 5.17
CA SER A 793 -3.83 9.55 5.82
C SER A 793 -5.03 9.73 4.88
N THR A 794 -6.00 8.82 4.91
CA THR A 794 -7.33 9.09 4.32
C THR A 794 -8.16 9.87 5.34
N CYS A 795 -8.76 10.98 4.91
CA CYS A 795 -9.79 11.68 5.68
C CYS A 795 -11.20 11.36 5.19
N LEU A 796 -12.18 11.53 6.07
CA LEU A 796 -13.61 11.40 5.77
C LEU A 796 -14.23 12.79 5.72
N GLY A 797 -15.06 13.07 4.72
CA GLY A 797 -15.86 14.29 4.68
C GLY A 797 -16.98 14.21 5.73
N VAL A 798 -17.17 15.27 6.54
CA VAL A 798 -18.30 15.40 7.45
C VAL A 798 -19.54 15.75 6.62
N THR A 799 -20.54 14.89 6.64
CA THR A 799 -21.81 15.10 5.92
C THR A 799 -22.90 15.70 6.83
N GLU A 800 -22.84 15.42 8.13
CA GLU A 800 -23.83 15.89 9.10
C GLU A 800 -23.21 15.99 10.51
N VAL A 801 -23.61 17.03 11.26
CA VAL A 801 -23.45 17.08 12.72
C VAL A 801 -24.80 16.67 13.31
N VAL A 802 -24.85 15.56 14.02
CA VAL A 802 -26.11 14.92 14.48
C VAL A 802 -26.53 15.48 15.84
N ASP A 803 -25.56 15.63 16.74
CA ASP A 803 -25.72 16.14 18.10
C ASP A 803 -24.38 16.76 18.57
N GLY A 804 -24.25 17.10 19.86
CA GLY A 804 -23.04 17.72 20.40
C GLY A 804 -21.78 16.83 20.45
N HIS A 805 -21.87 15.53 20.13
CA HIS A 805 -20.78 14.55 20.15
C HIS A 805 -20.71 13.68 18.88
N THR A 806 -21.77 13.63 18.06
CA THR A 806 -21.93 12.67 16.96
C THR A 806 -21.89 13.31 15.57
N LEU A 807 -21.11 12.71 14.67
CA LEU A 807 -21.00 13.07 13.25
C LEU A 807 -21.50 11.93 12.35
N LYS A 808 -21.98 12.29 11.16
CA LYS A 808 -21.97 11.40 9.99
C LYS A 808 -20.79 11.78 9.09
N CYS A 809 -20.00 10.79 8.70
CA CYS A 809 -18.78 10.95 7.94
C CYS A 809 -18.77 10.00 6.73
N LYS A 810 -18.15 10.43 5.63
CA LYS A 810 -18.18 9.71 4.35
C LYS A 810 -16.81 9.61 3.67
N TYR A 811 -16.49 8.44 3.13
CA TYR A 811 -15.44 8.26 2.13
C TYR A 811 -15.89 8.92 0.82
N MET A 812 -15.25 10.01 0.46
CA MET A 812 -15.67 10.82 -0.70
C MET A 812 -15.08 10.29 -2.01
N HIS A 813 -13.86 9.72 -2.00
CA HIS A 813 -13.28 9.08 -3.17
C HIS A 813 -13.60 7.58 -3.24
N ARG A 814 -14.17 7.11 -4.37
CA ARG A 814 -14.72 5.75 -4.55
C ARG A 814 -13.72 4.60 -4.35
N GLN A 815 -12.42 4.88 -4.42
CA GLN A 815 -11.34 3.89 -4.27
C GLN A 815 -10.73 3.87 -2.85
N ALA A 816 -11.02 4.85 -2.00
CA ALA A 816 -10.53 4.92 -0.62
C ALA A 816 -11.48 4.30 0.41
N VAL A 817 -12.52 3.58 -0.04
CA VAL A 817 -13.70 3.23 0.78
C VAL A 817 -13.49 2.02 1.70
N GLY A 818 -14.22 1.98 2.80
CA GLY A 818 -14.61 0.75 3.50
C GLY A 818 -13.57 0.07 4.40
N PHE A 819 -12.28 0.43 4.34
CA PHE A 819 -11.27 0.01 5.32
C PHE A 819 -11.37 0.87 6.59
N GLU A 820 -11.06 0.34 7.76
CA GLU A 820 -11.35 1.00 9.05
C GLU A 820 -10.46 2.23 9.35
N VAL A 821 -10.79 3.43 8.86
CA VAL A 821 -10.02 4.66 9.17
C VAL A 821 -10.00 4.99 10.67
N PHE A 822 -11.08 4.66 11.41
CA PHE A 822 -11.20 4.89 12.85
C PHE A 822 -11.69 3.64 13.59
N LEU A 823 -11.11 3.37 14.76
CA LEU A 823 -11.62 2.42 15.75
C LEU A 823 -11.90 3.11 17.11
N PRO A 824 -12.77 2.55 17.97
CA PRO A 824 -12.97 3.07 19.32
C PRO A 824 -11.66 3.15 20.13
N GLY A 825 -11.44 4.28 20.80
CA GLY A 825 -10.22 4.63 21.52
C GLY A 825 -9.13 5.29 20.69
N GLU A 826 -9.28 5.38 19.35
CA GLU A 826 -8.40 6.17 18.49
C GLU A 826 -8.82 7.65 18.43
N LYS A 827 -7.90 8.53 18.06
CA LYS A 827 -8.14 9.98 17.97
C LYS A 827 -8.48 10.44 16.56
N ILE A 828 -9.52 11.25 16.45
CA ILE A 828 -9.76 12.06 15.26
C ILE A 828 -9.01 13.39 15.36
N ARG A 829 -8.70 13.99 14.21
CA ARG A 829 -8.40 15.42 14.04
C ARG A 829 -9.41 16.02 13.09
N PHE A 830 -9.97 17.19 13.44
CA PHE A 830 -10.82 17.95 12.53
C PHE A 830 -9.99 18.72 11.50
N ILE A 831 -10.50 18.87 10.27
CA ILE A 831 -9.90 19.65 9.18
C ILE A 831 -10.95 20.63 8.67
N ASN A 832 -10.64 21.94 8.64
CA ASN A 832 -11.52 22.92 8.00
C ASN A 832 -11.56 22.67 6.48
N GLY A 833 -12.72 22.33 5.91
CA GLY A 833 -12.79 21.93 4.50
C GLY A 833 -12.32 23.02 3.52
N PRO A 834 -12.83 24.28 3.64
CA PRO A 834 -12.39 25.39 2.79
C PRO A 834 -10.92 25.80 2.90
N THR A 835 -10.27 25.69 4.07
CA THR A 835 -8.91 26.19 4.29
C THR A 835 -7.85 25.12 4.54
N LEU A 836 -8.24 23.84 4.67
CA LEU A 836 -7.42 22.70 5.11
C LEU A 836 -6.74 22.88 6.48
N GLU A 837 -7.14 23.87 7.28
CA GLU A 837 -6.49 24.14 8.56
C GLU A 837 -6.80 23.04 9.59
N PRO A 838 -5.79 22.45 10.24
CA PRO A 838 -5.98 21.40 11.23
C PRO A 838 -6.56 21.97 12.53
N GLY A 839 -7.71 21.43 12.94
CA GLY A 839 -8.35 21.72 14.21
C GLY A 839 -7.80 20.90 15.38
N SER A 840 -8.55 20.89 16.47
CA SER A 840 -8.30 20.07 17.66
C SER A 840 -8.44 18.56 17.36
N THR A 841 -8.11 17.75 18.36
CA THR A 841 -8.34 16.30 18.36
C THR A 841 -9.42 15.92 19.36
N ALA A 842 -10.09 14.79 19.12
CA ALA A 842 -11.07 14.18 20.03
C ALA A 842 -10.99 12.65 19.93
N THR A 843 -11.46 11.94 20.94
CA THR A 843 -11.36 10.49 21.12
C THR A 843 -12.63 9.79 20.62
N VAL A 844 -12.49 8.76 19.78
CA VAL A 844 -13.63 7.99 19.24
C VAL A 844 -14.21 7.09 20.33
N LYS A 845 -15.40 7.42 20.81
CA LYS A 845 -16.18 6.58 21.73
C LYS A 845 -16.78 5.38 21.02
N THR A 846 -17.40 5.62 19.85
CA THR A 846 -17.92 4.60 18.95
C THR A 846 -17.80 5.04 17.50
N ALA A 847 -17.63 4.06 16.62
CA ALA A 847 -17.86 4.22 15.19
C ALA A 847 -18.79 3.09 14.72
N VAL A 848 -19.69 3.39 13.79
CA VAL A 848 -20.67 2.45 13.23
C VAL A 848 -20.70 2.59 11.72
N LYS A 849 -20.33 1.53 11.00
CA LYS A 849 -20.32 1.45 9.55
C LYS A 849 -21.74 1.28 9.01
N LYS A 850 -22.24 2.28 8.28
CA LYS A 850 -23.60 2.31 7.71
C LYS A 850 -23.66 1.86 6.26
N SER A 851 -22.58 2.04 5.52
CA SER A 851 -22.37 1.45 4.20
C SER A 851 -20.88 1.21 3.97
N SER A 852 -20.48 0.77 2.78
CA SER A 852 -19.07 0.83 2.37
C SER A 852 -18.50 2.25 2.37
N THR A 853 -19.35 3.28 2.24
CA THR A 853 -18.94 4.69 2.14
C THR A 853 -19.19 5.52 3.40
N GLU A 854 -20.06 5.12 4.33
CA GLU A 854 -20.57 6.01 5.39
C GLU A 854 -20.41 5.41 6.79
N LEU A 855 -20.00 6.27 7.74
CA LEU A 855 -19.87 5.97 9.16
C LEU A 855 -20.64 6.99 10.00
N VAL A 856 -21.22 6.53 11.10
CA VAL A 856 -21.61 7.38 12.23
C VAL A 856 -20.50 7.29 13.28
N ILE A 857 -19.99 8.42 13.77
CA ILE A 857 -18.90 8.48 14.75
C ILE A 857 -19.36 9.33 15.92
N THR A 858 -19.35 8.77 17.13
CA THR A 858 -19.61 9.50 18.38
C THR A 858 -18.31 9.61 19.17
N LEU A 859 -18.08 10.78 19.75
CA LEU A 859 -16.85 11.14 20.47
C LEU A 859 -17.06 11.12 21.99
N GLU A 860 -15.96 11.06 22.75
CA GLU A 860 -16.01 11.19 24.21
C GLU A 860 -16.16 12.66 24.62
N GLU A 861 -15.41 13.55 23.96
CA GLU A 861 -15.44 15.00 24.15
C GLU A 861 -16.51 15.67 23.25
N PRO A 862 -17.05 16.84 23.64
CA PRO A 862 -17.96 17.60 22.77
C PRO A 862 -17.29 18.10 21.50
N LEU A 863 -18.06 18.19 20.42
CA LEU A 863 -17.63 18.74 19.13
C LEU A 863 -17.25 20.23 19.24
N PRO A 864 -16.13 20.67 18.63
CA PRO A 864 -15.81 22.10 18.54
C PRO A 864 -16.90 22.87 17.77
N PRO A 865 -17.41 24.01 18.27
CA PRO A 865 -18.52 24.75 17.64
C PRO A 865 -18.31 25.29 16.22
N SER A 866 -17.12 25.10 15.64
CA SER A 866 -16.77 25.48 14.26
C SER A 866 -16.91 24.36 13.24
N VAL A 867 -17.11 23.11 13.69
CA VAL A 867 -17.26 21.90 12.86
C VAL A 867 -18.67 21.86 12.27
N LYS A 868 -18.78 21.59 10.97
CA LYS A 868 -20.04 21.50 10.22
C LYS A 868 -19.91 20.56 9.02
N ALA A 869 -21.04 20.31 8.35
CA ALA A 869 -21.02 19.61 7.06
C ALA A 869 -20.11 20.33 6.04
N GLY A 870 -19.31 19.56 5.31
CA GLY A 870 -18.30 20.07 4.37
C GLY A 870 -16.91 20.36 4.97
N ASP A 871 -16.73 20.20 6.29
CA ASP A 871 -15.40 19.95 6.88
C ASP A 871 -15.00 18.47 6.72
N ALA A 872 -13.82 18.08 7.20
CA ALA A 872 -13.36 16.69 7.19
C ALA A 872 -12.72 16.24 8.52
N VAL A 873 -12.50 14.94 8.67
CA VAL A 873 -11.81 14.34 9.82
C VAL A 873 -10.77 13.30 9.37
N GLU A 874 -9.57 13.32 9.98
CA GLU A 874 -8.51 12.34 9.76
C GLU A 874 -8.10 11.65 11.07
N ASN A 875 -7.32 10.56 11.00
CA ASN A 875 -6.88 9.82 12.19
C ASN A 875 -5.54 10.37 12.71
N ALA A 876 -5.58 10.92 13.93
CA ALA A 876 -4.46 11.60 14.56
C ALA A 876 -3.41 10.65 15.18
N ASP A 877 -3.73 9.36 15.32
CA ASP A 877 -2.80 8.31 15.78
C ASP A 877 -2.13 7.56 14.60
N PHE A 878 -2.47 7.91 13.35
CA PHE A 878 -1.99 7.25 12.13
C PHE A 878 -1.23 8.19 11.18
N TYR A 879 -0.11 8.71 11.70
CA TYR A 879 0.91 9.39 10.92
C TYR A 879 2.25 8.62 11.00
N PRO A 880 2.94 8.36 9.88
CA PRO A 880 4.24 7.72 9.87
C PRO A 880 5.37 8.75 9.69
N SER A 881 6.49 8.52 10.36
CA SER A 881 7.78 9.10 9.97
C SER A 881 8.33 8.34 8.75
N VAL A 882 9.06 9.03 7.86
CA VAL A 882 9.43 8.48 6.54
C VAL A 882 10.91 8.68 6.24
N VAL A 883 11.62 7.61 5.89
CA VAL A 883 13.01 7.61 5.42
C VAL A 883 13.07 6.96 4.03
N PHE A 884 13.12 7.80 2.98
CA PHE A 884 13.27 7.37 1.59
C PHE A 884 14.70 7.69 1.13
N ARG A 885 15.61 6.69 1.11
CA ARG A 885 17.05 6.96 0.89
C ARG A 885 17.82 5.99 -0.01
N ASN A 886 18.73 6.55 -0.81
CA ASN A 886 19.60 5.83 -1.76
C ASN A 886 18.83 4.99 -2.79
N ASN A 887 17.58 5.33 -3.09
CA ASN A 887 16.76 4.67 -4.11
C ASN A 887 17.04 5.23 -5.51
N ILE A 888 16.63 4.50 -6.54
CA ILE A 888 16.56 4.98 -7.93
C ILE A 888 15.08 5.02 -8.32
N VAL A 889 14.62 6.17 -8.81
CA VAL A 889 13.26 6.40 -9.32
C VAL A 889 13.38 6.92 -10.74
N ARG A 890 12.84 6.21 -11.73
CA ARG A 890 13.02 6.59 -13.14
C ARG A 890 11.92 6.16 -14.09
N ASN A 891 11.87 6.79 -15.27
CA ASN A 891 11.07 6.33 -16.41
C ASN A 891 9.58 6.08 -16.10
N ASN A 892 9.02 6.81 -15.13
CA ASN A 892 7.69 6.56 -14.61
C ASN A 892 6.76 7.75 -14.87
N ARG A 893 5.47 7.42 -15.02
CA ARG A 893 4.35 8.32 -14.73
C ARG A 893 4.03 8.16 -13.23
N ALA A 894 3.54 9.14 -12.48
CA ALA A 894 3.44 10.56 -12.78
C ALA A 894 4.52 11.34 -12.03
N ARG A 895 4.49 11.37 -10.69
CA ARG A 895 5.52 12.00 -9.85
C ARG A 895 6.61 10.96 -9.49
N GLY A 896 7.76 11.42 -9.02
CA GLY A 896 8.76 10.52 -8.43
C GLY A 896 8.32 10.01 -7.06
N SER A 897 8.00 10.90 -6.13
CA SER A 897 7.51 10.57 -4.78
C SER A 897 6.54 11.63 -4.25
N LEU A 898 5.52 11.21 -3.51
CA LEU A 898 4.50 12.04 -2.87
C LEU A 898 4.53 11.82 -1.34
N PHE A 899 4.54 12.88 -0.54
CA PHE A 899 4.50 12.80 0.92
C PHE A 899 3.50 13.78 1.55
N THR A 900 2.70 13.24 2.47
CA THR A 900 1.58 13.92 3.15
C THR A 900 1.48 13.38 4.59
N THR A 901 2.42 13.78 5.47
CA THR A 901 2.45 13.36 6.88
C THR A 901 3.04 14.46 7.79
N PRO A 902 2.46 14.75 8.96
CA PRO A 902 3.00 15.72 9.92
C PRO A 902 4.25 15.23 10.66
N GLU A 903 4.54 13.93 10.61
CA GLU A 903 5.78 13.36 11.13
C GLU A 903 6.96 13.58 10.18
N LYS A 904 8.18 13.39 10.68
CA LYS A 904 9.42 13.71 9.97
C LYS A 904 9.56 12.96 8.64
N VAL A 905 9.84 13.68 7.55
CA VAL A 905 10.16 13.11 6.22
C VAL A 905 11.62 13.40 5.85
N LEU A 906 12.38 12.34 5.51
CA LEU A 906 13.76 12.42 5.02
C LEU A 906 13.87 11.78 3.63
N VAL A 907 14.14 12.60 2.61
CA VAL A 907 14.43 12.18 1.24
C VAL A 907 15.91 12.38 0.97
N GLU A 908 16.71 11.32 1.07
CA GLU A 908 18.18 11.42 1.10
C GLU A 908 18.93 10.57 0.06
N GLY A 909 19.78 11.21 -0.74
CA GLY A 909 20.75 10.49 -1.59
C GLY A 909 20.15 9.67 -2.74
N ASN A 910 18.89 9.93 -3.10
CA ASN A 910 18.19 9.22 -4.17
C ASN A 910 18.58 9.77 -5.54
N LEU A 911 18.43 8.93 -6.58
CA LEU A 911 18.47 9.34 -7.98
C LEU A 911 17.05 9.38 -8.52
N PHE A 912 16.59 10.56 -8.93
CA PHE A 912 15.37 10.74 -9.72
C PHE A 912 15.79 11.04 -11.17
N ASP A 913 15.42 10.18 -12.12
CA ASP A 913 15.99 10.17 -13.47
C ASP A 913 14.88 9.99 -14.52
N HIS A 914 14.57 11.06 -15.27
CA HIS A 914 13.50 11.07 -16.28
C HIS A 914 12.12 10.59 -15.75
N SER A 915 11.76 10.93 -14.51
CA SER A 915 10.34 10.89 -14.08
C SER A 915 9.55 11.90 -14.92
N SER A 916 8.44 11.49 -15.53
CA SER A 916 7.77 12.34 -16.53
C SER A 916 7.08 13.57 -15.90
N GLY A 917 6.67 13.49 -14.64
CA GLY A 917 6.24 14.63 -13.82
C GLY A 917 7.28 15.04 -12.78
N ALA A 918 6.81 15.78 -11.76
CA ALA A 918 7.64 16.30 -10.67
C ALA A 918 8.38 15.18 -9.93
N ALA A 919 9.65 15.36 -9.60
CA ALA A 919 10.43 14.36 -8.87
C ALA A 919 9.92 14.18 -7.43
N ILE A 920 9.54 15.29 -6.76
CA ILE A 920 8.96 15.26 -5.42
C ILE A 920 7.71 16.14 -5.40
N LEU A 921 6.65 15.61 -4.79
CA LEU A 921 5.42 16.32 -4.46
C LEU A 921 5.20 16.25 -2.94
N LEU A 922 4.92 17.39 -2.32
CA LEU A 922 4.22 17.43 -1.03
C LEU A 922 2.77 17.83 -1.32
N ALA A 923 1.81 17.04 -0.83
CA ALA A 923 0.39 17.22 -1.15
C ALA A 923 -0.46 17.37 0.12
N GLY A 924 -1.78 17.40 -0.04
CA GLY A 924 -2.74 17.42 1.05
C GLY A 924 -4.08 18.00 0.59
N ASP A 925 -5.16 17.23 0.75
CA ASP A 925 -6.51 17.68 0.43
C ASP A 925 -7.60 17.08 1.33
N ALA A 926 -8.78 17.69 1.25
CA ALA A 926 -10.04 17.19 1.80
C ALA A 926 -11.21 17.57 0.87
N GLN A 927 -10.99 17.44 -0.44
CA GLN A 927 -11.87 17.96 -1.50
C GLN A 927 -11.96 17.11 -2.77
N GLY A 928 -10.88 16.39 -3.14
CA GLY A 928 -10.76 15.62 -4.36
C GLY A 928 -10.37 14.17 -4.08
N TRP A 929 -9.12 13.94 -3.65
CA TRP A 929 -8.62 12.61 -3.29
C TRP A 929 -8.91 12.25 -1.83
N TYR A 930 -9.05 13.26 -0.96
CA TYR A 930 -9.16 13.16 0.49
C TYR A 930 -7.91 12.52 1.14
N GLU A 931 -6.73 12.82 0.58
CA GLU A 931 -5.43 12.42 1.09
C GLU A 931 -4.83 13.54 1.95
N SER A 932 -4.86 13.37 3.27
CA SER A 932 -4.52 14.40 4.27
C SER A 932 -3.31 14.05 5.13
N GLY A 933 -2.68 15.09 5.71
CA GLY A 933 -1.46 14.97 6.51
C GLY A 933 -0.50 16.16 6.26
N ALA A 934 -0.67 17.23 7.03
CA ALA A 934 0.09 18.46 6.86
C ALA A 934 1.59 18.31 7.16
N CYS A 935 2.46 18.29 6.14
CA CYS A 935 3.91 18.13 6.35
C CYS A 935 4.54 19.23 7.24
N HIS A 936 5.14 18.83 8.37
CA HIS A 936 5.69 19.74 9.38
C HIS A 936 7.22 19.70 9.55
N GLU A 937 7.93 18.67 9.08
CA GLU A 937 9.39 18.69 8.95
C GLU A 937 9.83 17.82 7.76
N VAL A 938 10.38 18.44 6.71
CA VAL A 938 10.79 17.74 5.49
C VAL A 938 12.22 18.10 5.12
N VAL A 939 13.08 17.09 4.97
CA VAL A 939 14.49 17.24 4.59
C VAL A 939 14.76 16.51 3.28
N ILE A 940 14.93 17.27 2.19
CA ILE A 940 15.27 16.78 0.85
C ILE A 940 16.74 17.10 0.60
N ARG A 941 17.64 16.11 0.72
CA ARG A 941 19.09 16.38 0.64
C ARG A 941 19.93 15.35 -0.09
N ARG A 942 21.03 15.82 -0.69
CA ARG A 942 22.02 15.00 -1.43
C ARG A 942 21.43 14.18 -2.59
N ASN A 943 20.20 14.43 -3.00
CA ASN A 943 19.56 13.74 -4.13
C ASN A 943 20.14 14.25 -5.45
N THR A 944 20.06 13.43 -6.50
CA THR A 944 20.33 13.84 -7.87
C THR A 944 19.03 13.79 -8.67
N PHE A 945 18.70 14.90 -9.33
CA PHE A 945 17.57 15.05 -10.24
C PHE A 945 18.13 15.14 -11.67
N ILE A 946 17.64 14.32 -12.60
CA ILE A 946 18.06 14.31 -14.01
C ILE A 946 16.81 14.39 -14.88
N ASN A 947 16.65 15.50 -15.61
CA ASN A 947 15.61 15.72 -16.63
C ASN A 947 14.20 15.29 -16.20
N ASN A 948 13.84 15.51 -14.94
CA ASN A 948 12.49 15.30 -14.45
C ASN A 948 11.53 16.33 -15.06
N LEU A 949 10.20 16.13 -14.91
CA LEU A 949 9.17 17.05 -15.41
C LEU A 949 9.16 17.18 -16.96
N THR A 950 9.41 16.09 -17.68
CA THR A 950 9.36 16.06 -19.17
C THR A 950 7.94 16.23 -19.75
N SER A 951 6.91 16.11 -18.92
CA SER A 951 5.49 16.15 -19.26
C SER A 951 4.68 16.84 -18.16
N ARG A 952 3.38 17.10 -18.42
CA ARG A 952 2.48 17.78 -17.48
C ARG A 952 1.43 16.83 -16.93
N TYR A 953 1.29 16.82 -15.61
CA TYR A 953 0.27 16.08 -14.86
C TYR A 953 -0.32 16.97 -13.76
N GLN A 954 -1.33 16.47 -13.04
CA GLN A 954 -1.89 17.14 -11.87
C GLN A 954 -0.81 17.37 -10.80
N PHE A 955 -0.77 18.59 -10.25
CA PHE A 955 0.17 19.06 -9.22
C PHE A 955 1.65 19.16 -9.61
N THR A 956 2.03 18.84 -10.85
CA THR A 956 3.43 18.87 -11.30
C THR A 956 3.81 20.24 -11.88
N ASN A 957 4.01 21.24 -11.02
CA ASN A 957 4.35 22.60 -11.43
C ASN A 957 5.85 22.88 -11.48
N ALA A 958 6.66 22.07 -10.79
CA ALA A 958 8.12 22.16 -10.71
C ALA A 958 8.75 20.80 -10.39
N ILE A 959 10.07 20.66 -10.52
CA ILE A 959 10.82 19.44 -10.16
C ILE A 959 10.53 19.05 -8.70
N ILE A 960 10.49 20.02 -7.78
CA ILE A 960 9.94 19.87 -6.44
C ILE A 960 8.69 20.74 -6.35
N SER A 961 7.52 20.11 -6.19
CA SER A 961 6.22 20.79 -6.06
C SER A 961 5.68 20.63 -4.64
N ILE A 962 5.15 21.70 -4.05
CA ILE A 962 4.48 21.70 -2.75
C ILE A 962 3.08 22.25 -3.00
N TYR A 963 2.08 21.38 -3.07
CA TYR A 963 0.77 21.67 -3.64
C TYR A 963 -0.36 21.00 -2.82
N PRO A 964 -0.71 21.55 -1.64
CA PRO A 964 -1.98 21.26 -0.99
C PRO A 964 -3.15 21.94 -1.71
N GLU A 965 -4.30 21.27 -1.82
CA GLU A 965 -5.50 21.75 -2.54
C GLU A 965 -6.39 22.64 -1.66
N VAL A 966 -5.90 23.84 -1.33
CA VAL A 966 -6.62 24.80 -0.47
C VAL A 966 -7.67 25.59 -1.26
N LYS A 967 -8.98 25.41 -0.96
CA LYS A 967 -10.08 26.08 -1.68
C LYS A 967 -10.09 27.60 -1.52
N GLN A 968 -9.97 28.07 -0.28
CA GLN A 968 -10.07 29.47 0.10
C GLN A 968 -8.73 29.92 0.69
N LEU A 969 -7.69 29.82 -0.14
CA LEU A 969 -6.29 30.18 0.20
C LEU A 969 -6.17 31.59 0.79
N ASN A 970 -6.99 32.53 0.32
CA ASN A 970 -7.04 33.91 0.83
C ASN A 970 -7.71 34.05 2.21
N LYS A 971 -8.28 32.99 2.79
CA LYS A 971 -8.90 32.97 4.13
C LYS A 971 -8.17 32.09 5.15
N GLN A 972 -7.16 31.32 4.73
CA GLN A 972 -6.25 30.64 5.66
C GLN A 972 -5.61 31.65 6.61
N LYS A 973 -5.54 31.30 7.90
CA LYS A 973 -4.80 32.02 8.94
C LYS A 973 -3.38 31.45 9.06
N ASP A 974 -3.24 30.13 9.19
CA ASP A 974 -1.95 29.44 9.25
C ASP A 974 -1.52 28.89 7.86
N TYR A 975 -0.33 28.30 7.76
CA TYR A 975 0.20 27.63 6.57
C TYR A 975 0.01 26.12 6.68
N TYR A 976 -0.37 25.43 5.60
CA TYR A 976 -0.58 23.99 5.64
C TYR A 976 0.74 23.22 5.83
N HIS A 977 1.76 23.54 5.04
CA HIS A 977 3.10 22.97 5.18
C HIS A 977 4.06 23.90 5.91
N ARG A 978 5.05 23.33 6.59
CA ARG A 978 6.11 24.09 7.28
C ARG A 978 7.43 23.34 7.39
N ASN A 979 8.52 24.09 7.58
CA ASN A 979 9.89 23.58 7.81
C ASN A 979 10.41 22.65 6.71
N VAL A 980 10.45 23.12 5.47
CA VAL A 980 10.92 22.34 4.31
C VAL A 980 12.34 22.76 3.93
N LEU A 981 13.32 21.86 4.10
CA LEU A 981 14.73 22.05 3.81
C LEU A 981 15.16 21.24 2.58
N ILE A 982 15.50 21.94 1.49
CA ILE A 982 16.02 21.39 0.24
C ILE A 982 17.51 21.76 0.14
N GLU A 983 18.40 20.85 0.56
CA GLU A 983 19.84 21.16 0.71
C GLU A 983 20.82 20.22 -0.04
N ASN A 984 21.90 20.79 -0.58
CA ASN A 984 23.03 20.04 -1.16
C ASN A 984 22.65 19.02 -2.27
N ASN A 985 21.52 19.21 -2.96
CA ASN A 985 21.08 18.36 -4.07
C ASN A 985 21.76 18.78 -5.39
N VAL A 986 21.74 17.89 -6.38
CA VAL A 986 22.25 18.16 -7.74
C VAL A 986 21.10 18.06 -8.75
N PHE A 987 20.79 19.15 -9.41
CA PHE A 987 19.83 19.21 -10.52
C PHE A 987 20.60 19.24 -11.84
N LYS A 988 20.32 18.29 -12.73
CA LYS A 988 20.72 18.28 -14.15
C LYS A 988 19.43 18.38 -14.96
N THR A 989 19.16 19.51 -15.58
CA THR A 989 17.80 19.78 -16.09
C THR A 989 17.81 20.74 -17.27
N PHE A 990 16.80 20.66 -18.11
CA PHE A 990 16.46 21.72 -19.06
C PHE A 990 15.74 22.87 -18.32
N ASP A 991 15.37 23.94 -19.03
CA ASP A 991 14.68 25.11 -18.47
C ASP A 991 13.25 24.78 -18.00
N VAL A 992 13.12 24.35 -16.75
CA VAL A 992 11.84 24.10 -16.05
C VAL A 992 11.89 24.66 -14.63
N PRO A 993 10.73 24.94 -14.00
CA PRO A 993 10.69 25.38 -12.60
C PRO A 993 11.34 24.36 -11.65
N LEU A 994 12.21 24.85 -10.77
CA LEU A 994 12.93 24.03 -9.79
C LEU A 994 12.06 23.78 -8.56
N LEU A 995 11.37 24.81 -8.09
CA LEU A 995 10.55 24.78 -6.88
C LEU A 995 9.26 25.58 -7.04
N PHE A 996 8.13 24.93 -6.76
CA PHE A 996 6.80 25.53 -6.67
C PHE A 996 6.23 25.25 -5.27
N ALA A 997 5.63 26.25 -4.62
CA ALA A 997 4.96 26.06 -3.32
C ALA A 997 3.65 26.84 -3.15
N ILE A 998 2.69 26.24 -2.45
CA ILE A 998 1.47 26.85 -1.92
C ILE A 998 1.42 26.66 -0.41
N SER A 999 0.96 27.66 0.34
CA SER A 999 0.66 27.54 1.78
C SER A 999 1.78 26.88 2.58
N THR A 1000 3.00 27.40 2.42
CA THR A 1000 4.22 26.86 3.03
C THR A 1000 4.99 27.92 3.81
N ASP A 1001 5.35 27.62 5.06
CA ASP A 1001 6.24 28.44 5.89
C ASP A 1001 7.65 27.81 6.03
N ASN A 1002 8.66 28.66 6.29
CA ASN A 1002 10.03 28.26 6.61
C ASN A 1002 10.67 27.34 5.54
N LEU A 1003 10.59 27.80 4.27
CA LEU A 1003 11.01 27.06 3.07
C LEU A 1003 12.44 27.44 2.65
N LYS A 1004 13.36 26.47 2.62
CA LYS A 1004 14.81 26.70 2.45
C LYS A 1004 15.37 25.92 1.27
N PHE A 1005 15.87 26.62 0.25
CA PHE A 1005 16.53 26.03 -0.93
C PHE A 1005 18.01 26.44 -0.94
N VAL A 1006 18.88 25.61 -0.37
CA VAL A 1006 20.24 26.02 0.04
C VAL A 1006 21.38 25.09 -0.39
N ASN A 1007 22.52 25.66 -0.76
CA ASN A 1007 23.75 24.96 -1.15
C ASN A 1007 23.57 23.93 -2.31
N ASN A 1008 22.49 24.01 -3.09
CA ASN A 1008 22.24 23.08 -4.19
C ASN A 1008 23.14 23.40 -5.41
N LYS A 1009 23.39 22.40 -6.26
CA LYS A 1009 24.04 22.59 -7.56
C LYS A 1009 23.02 22.43 -8.67
N ILE A 1010 22.92 23.40 -9.57
CA ILE A 1010 22.03 23.37 -10.73
C ILE A 1010 22.91 23.39 -11.98
N ILE A 1011 22.64 22.46 -12.91
CA ILE A 1011 23.34 22.30 -14.18
C ILE A 1011 22.27 22.29 -15.26
N TYR A 1012 22.11 23.42 -15.96
CA TYR A 1012 21.18 23.53 -17.06
C TYR A 1012 21.75 22.88 -18.33
N ASN A 1013 20.90 22.14 -19.04
CA ASN A 1013 21.15 21.55 -20.36
C ASN A 1013 20.08 22.04 -21.36
N ASN A 1014 20.09 21.49 -22.57
CA ASN A 1014 19.07 21.73 -23.60
C ASN A 1014 18.49 20.40 -24.12
N ASP A 1015 18.47 19.36 -23.26
CA ASP A 1015 18.08 17.99 -23.64
C ASP A 1015 16.60 17.93 -24.07
N PHE A 1016 15.77 18.82 -23.51
CA PHE A 1016 14.38 19.03 -23.88
C PHE A 1016 14.08 20.53 -24.02
N ARG A 1017 12.99 20.88 -24.71
CA ARG A 1017 12.55 22.26 -24.87
C ARG A 1017 12.11 22.87 -23.54
N GLY A 1018 12.72 23.99 -23.18
CA GLY A 1018 12.37 24.79 -21.99
C GLY A 1018 10.89 25.21 -21.95
N TRP A 1019 10.34 25.29 -20.74
CA TRP A 1019 8.97 25.71 -20.49
C TRP A 1019 8.80 27.24 -20.45
N GLY A 1020 9.89 28.03 -20.38
CA GLY A 1020 9.83 29.49 -20.33
C GLY A 1020 9.14 30.02 -19.07
N GLN A 1021 9.33 29.33 -17.94
CA GLN A 1021 8.74 29.68 -16.66
C GLN A 1021 9.82 30.04 -15.63
N LYS A 1022 9.44 30.86 -14.65
CA LYS A 1022 10.33 31.27 -13.56
C LYS A 1022 10.76 30.05 -12.71
N PRO A 1023 12.03 29.95 -12.29
CA PRO A 1023 12.56 28.81 -11.55
C PRO A 1023 11.94 28.63 -10.16
N PHE A 1024 11.46 29.72 -9.55
CA PHE A 1024 10.81 29.74 -8.25
C PHE A 1024 9.39 30.31 -8.35
N GLN A 1025 8.41 29.65 -7.73
CA GLN A 1025 7.00 30.06 -7.78
C GLN A 1025 6.33 29.84 -6.41
N PHE A 1026 5.81 30.91 -5.80
CA PHE A 1026 5.32 30.92 -4.42
C PHE A 1026 3.92 31.54 -4.31
N ARG A 1027 2.96 30.78 -3.75
CA ARG A 1027 1.56 31.17 -3.59
C ARG A 1027 1.17 31.13 -2.10
N ARG A 1028 1.00 32.28 -1.44
CA ARG A 1028 0.85 32.41 0.02
C ARG A 1028 1.89 31.58 0.78
N CYS A 1029 3.16 32.02 0.74
CA CYS A 1029 4.26 31.40 1.47
C CYS A 1029 5.00 32.43 2.34
N ALA A 1030 5.78 31.95 3.33
CA ALA A 1030 6.52 32.80 4.27
C ALA A 1030 7.92 32.25 4.59
N ASN A 1031 8.79 33.11 5.13
CA ASN A 1031 10.15 32.77 5.60
C ASN A 1031 10.98 31.96 4.59
N ILE A 1032 11.02 32.40 3.33
CA ILE A 1032 11.71 31.72 2.22
C ILE A 1032 13.18 32.15 2.16
N LEU A 1033 14.10 31.18 2.09
CA LEU A 1033 15.53 31.42 1.91
C LEU A 1033 16.09 30.63 0.73
N ILE A 1034 16.60 31.33 -0.28
CA ILE A 1034 17.32 30.77 -1.43
C ILE A 1034 18.80 31.16 -1.26
N LYS A 1035 19.69 30.23 -0.90
CA LYS A 1035 21.06 30.56 -0.45
C LYS A 1035 22.19 29.69 -1.02
N ASN A 1036 23.31 30.30 -1.42
CA ASN A 1036 24.58 29.65 -1.82
C ASN A 1036 24.44 28.64 -2.98
N ASN A 1037 23.51 28.86 -3.92
CA ASN A 1037 23.18 27.85 -4.94
C ASN A 1037 24.06 28.01 -6.19
N LYS A 1038 24.73 26.92 -6.60
CA LYS A 1038 25.74 26.96 -7.67
C LYS A 1038 25.13 26.59 -9.02
N VAL A 1039 24.83 27.60 -9.83
CA VAL A 1039 24.22 27.43 -11.16
C VAL A 1039 25.28 27.35 -12.27
N GLN A 1040 25.08 26.45 -13.23
CA GLN A 1040 25.88 26.30 -14.45
C GLN A 1040 24.95 26.23 -15.67
N PRO A 1041 25.13 27.04 -16.74
CA PRO A 1041 26.05 28.17 -16.82
C PRO A 1041 25.77 29.22 -15.73
N PRO A 1042 26.73 30.10 -15.40
CA PRO A 1042 26.57 31.05 -14.30
C PRO A 1042 25.32 31.93 -14.46
N ARG A 1043 24.46 31.93 -13.45
CA ARG A 1043 23.26 32.75 -13.34
C ARG A 1043 23.14 33.23 -11.90
N THR A 1044 23.00 34.53 -11.72
CA THR A 1044 22.57 35.16 -10.46
C THR A 1044 21.06 35.18 -10.45
N TRP A 1045 20.43 34.86 -9.33
CA TRP A 1045 18.98 34.97 -9.13
C TRP A 1045 18.62 36.24 -8.35
N SER A 1046 17.52 36.88 -8.77
CA SER A 1046 16.91 38.02 -8.08
C SER A 1046 15.43 37.71 -7.75
N ILE A 1047 14.73 38.67 -7.14
CA ILE A 1047 13.27 38.55 -6.92
C ILE A 1047 12.50 38.44 -8.24
N GLU A 1048 13.09 38.87 -9.36
CA GLU A 1048 12.53 38.72 -10.70
C GLU A 1048 12.55 37.27 -11.20
N ASP A 1049 13.39 36.39 -10.64
CA ASP A 1049 13.35 34.94 -10.87
C ASP A 1049 12.24 34.24 -10.07
N CYS A 1050 11.50 34.98 -9.24
CA CYS A 1050 10.35 34.47 -8.48
C CYS A 1050 9.02 34.88 -9.13
N LYS A 1051 8.05 33.96 -9.20
CA LYS A 1051 6.63 34.27 -9.39
C LYS A 1051 5.97 34.32 -8.01
N LEU A 1052 5.48 35.49 -7.61
CA LEU A 1052 4.84 35.68 -6.30
C LEU A 1052 3.33 35.90 -6.49
N GLU A 1053 2.54 35.25 -5.65
CA GLU A 1053 1.09 35.41 -5.56
C GLU A 1053 0.72 35.35 -4.08
N ASN A 1054 0.08 36.39 -3.53
CA ASN A 1054 -0.22 36.52 -2.09
C ASN A 1054 1.01 36.24 -1.17
N THR A 1055 2.22 36.42 -1.69
CA THR A 1055 3.51 36.17 -1.03
C THR A 1055 4.28 37.49 -1.06
N PRO A 1056 4.40 38.20 0.08
CA PRO A 1056 5.14 39.47 0.14
C PRO A 1056 6.62 39.28 -0.24
N ALA A 1057 7.21 40.26 -0.91
CA ALA A 1057 8.57 40.12 -1.47
C ALA A 1057 9.67 40.09 -0.39
N ASP A 1058 9.43 40.73 0.76
CA ASP A 1058 10.28 40.69 1.95
C ASP A 1058 10.38 39.29 2.57
N GLN A 1059 9.40 38.42 2.32
CA GLN A 1059 9.42 37.03 2.75
C GLN A 1059 10.39 36.16 1.94
N VAL A 1060 11.01 36.69 0.87
CA VAL A 1060 11.89 35.95 -0.03
C VAL A 1060 13.32 36.51 0.02
N ARG A 1061 14.16 35.88 0.85
CA ARG A 1061 15.57 36.24 0.99
C ARG A 1061 16.43 35.43 0.03
N ILE A 1062 17.14 36.12 -0.86
CA ILE A 1062 18.03 35.50 -1.86
C ILE A 1062 19.48 35.91 -1.58
N GLU A 1063 20.36 34.92 -1.44
CA GLU A 1063 21.80 35.07 -1.25
C GLU A 1063 22.53 34.13 -2.23
N ASN A 1064 23.16 34.68 -3.27
CA ASN A 1064 23.72 33.88 -4.37
C ASN A 1064 25.04 33.19 -4.00
#